data_AF-A0A6B2ZBY4-F1
#
_entry.id   AF-A0A6B2ZBY4-F1
#
_cell.length_a   1.000
_cell.length_b   1.000
_cell.length_c   1.000
_cell.angle_alpha   90.00
_cell.angle_beta   90.00
_cell.angle_gamma   90.00
#
_symmetry.space_group_name_H-M   'P 1'
#
loop_
_entity.id
_entity.type
_entity.pdbx_description
1 polymer ?
#
loop_
_entity_poly.entity_id
_entity_poly.type
_entity_poly.pdbx_seq_one_letter_code
_entity_poly.pdbx_strand_id
1 'polypeptide(L)'
;MTADVDSERPSERPGGRSGGRPGEGSGARTGGRPGPGAGDAFEVFRDDWGIPHLRAADALALARAQGHVTALDRAWQLETERHRVLGSTASHLGAEAVDWDRFVRRARIADTARRCFDRLAPETAAWVGAYVDGVNEGLAEGAAHAPEFAAVGLAPGRWEPWTPLGVWLSTHILFAGFPTKLWREEVARRLGEDRTTLFATDGPGTAGSNGWLLTGARTATGAPLIAGDPHRFIEAPGVYQQIRLACPEFDVVGLAVPGVPGIAHFGHTGGVAWAITNAMADYQDLYRERMRRTPDGGVEALGPDGWYRAHAHTETIEVAGADPETVEVIETDRGPVIIGEVTGGVGGPGGAGDSGDGTVADASAGDVAGGGAAGASSLDAGPFISLRYPPRVTGELGFDVLPALLRARTVADLDTALDRWVEPVNVVLAADTAGGALHRVAGHVPVRPYVNRLRVVPAEDPAYAWRDGEAVPLPRTDADGPDGIAVMANERGLAAPLGVEFAPGHRARRIRELLGAGADWTPDGQAAVHTDTRLASSRPLLSLLAWAPGLGPAAERLRDRLLRWDRHMDADSTDATLYARLRTDVVHRLAGHPALKGVTGADDPWRSTAYPALFRPWLAAVPRIGYALESLLSVGLLPYEDRLAVVAASAEAVAAAADETPPGPWGELHRLSPWQALPDRTPDGSGGQEIRPGLAGDHDCVLSTSSVPGVTDLFARGPAARYVWDLARREDSRWVVPFGASGVPGSAHHRDQTPLWARGALAPVVTDWNLLHRTTHRPEENPAVTTDESAAPALRTAVHEQKIEGFGVVRLVPVAPAADADLLHGWVTEERARFWGMGGHTREQVREIYEFVESLPTHHAYLALRDGVPAALFQTYEPDADPVGECYDVRPGDVGIHLLIAPAEGEGAVKGYTDALLTAFIGFVFGDPAHLRVVVEPDARNEKALARMVRIGFELGPEIVKPEKTARLAFLTRAALELA
;
A
#
# COMPACT_ATOMS: atom_id res chain seq x y z
N MET A 1 26.73 30.77 50.00
CA MET A 1 27.24 30.08 51.21
C MET A 1 28.42 29.23 50.76
N THR A 2 29.69 29.39 51.18
CA THR A 2 30.28 29.71 52.50
C THR A 2 29.86 28.72 53.59
N ALA A 3 30.74 27.98 54.28
CA ALA A 3 32.21 27.83 54.20
C ALA A 3 32.55 26.42 54.79
N ASP A 4 33.47 25.61 54.25
CA ASP A 4 34.95 25.64 54.35
C ASP A 4 35.51 25.02 55.66
N VAL A 5 36.78 24.55 55.64
CA VAL A 5 37.60 23.99 56.76
C VAL A 5 37.16 22.60 57.30
N ASP A 6 37.99 21.56 57.49
CA ASP A 6 39.28 21.04 56.93
C ASP A 6 39.27 19.50 57.24
N SER A 7 40.27 18.60 57.45
CA SER A 7 41.75 18.50 57.57
C SER A 7 42.11 16.98 57.53
N GLU A 8 43.34 16.42 57.51
CA GLU A 8 44.72 16.94 57.40
C GLU A 8 45.50 16.27 56.23
N ARG A 9 46.56 15.47 56.51
CA ARG A 9 47.80 15.26 55.73
C ARG A 9 48.66 14.11 56.37
N PRO A 10 49.92 13.80 55.95
CA PRO A 10 50.50 13.61 54.61
C PRO A 10 51.44 12.38 54.46
N SER A 11 51.90 12.11 53.22
CA SER A 11 53.25 11.58 52.85
C SER A 11 53.60 10.11 53.23
N GLU A 12 54.63 9.42 52.69
CA GLU A 12 55.85 9.83 51.94
C GLU A 12 56.04 9.14 50.55
N ARG A 13 57.26 9.22 49.99
CA ARG A 13 57.68 8.83 48.62
C ARG A 13 58.68 7.63 48.65
N PRO A 14 59.65 7.48 47.71
CA PRO A 14 59.49 6.83 46.41
C PRO A 14 60.45 5.63 46.18
N GLY A 15 60.21 4.83 45.14
CA GLY A 15 61.22 3.91 44.60
C GLY A 15 60.70 3.07 43.44
N GLY A 16 61.37 3.12 42.28
CA GLY A 16 61.01 2.31 41.11
C GLY A 16 62.23 1.69 40.45
N ARG A 17 62.02 0.59 39.70
CA ARG A 17 63.01 0.05 38.75
C ARG A 17 62.38 -0.83 37.66
N SER A 18 62.58 -0.40 36.42
CA SER A 18 62.89 -1.21 35.21
C SER A 18 62.30 -2.63 35.04
N GLY A 19 61.56 -2.82 33.94
CA GLY A 19 61.80 -3.95 33.01
C GLY A 19 60.58 -4.81 32.64
N GLY A 20 60.28 -4.90 31.34
CA GLY A 20 59.40 -5.93 30.77
C GLY A 20 58.42 -5.46 29.69
N ARG A 21 58.57 -5.97 28.46
CA ARG A 21 57.42 -6.28 27.56
C ARG A 21 56.96 -7.70 27.94
N PRO A 22 55.64 -8.01 27.89
CA PRO A 22 55.01 -8.54 26.67
C PRO A 22 53.93 -7.58 26.11
N GLY A 23 53.18 -7.86 25.05
CA GLY A 23 53.07 -9.10 24.23
C GLY A 23 51.64 -9.67 24.28
N GLU A 24 51.10 -10.05 23.13
CA GLU A 24 49.70 -10.48 22.96
C GLU A 24 49.45 -11.92 23.47
N GLY A 25 48.20 -12.26 23.81
CA GLY A 25 47.82 -13.66 24.06
C GLY A 25 46.54 -13.89 24.88
N SER A 26 45.44 -14.18 24.19
CA SER A 26 44.28 -15.00 24.61
C SER A 26 43.77 -14.97 26.06
N GLY A 27 42.50 -14.60 26.23
CA GLY A 27 41.73 -14.75 27.47
C GLY A 27 40.26 -15.09 27.21
N ALA A 28 40.00 -16.20 26.51
CA ALA A 28 38.65 -16.58 26.09
C ALA A 28 37.73 -16.87 27.29
N ARG A 29 36.57 -16.20 27.35
CA ARG A 29 35.48 -16.57 28.26
C ARG A 29 34.55 -17.52 27.53
N THR A 30 34.57 -18.79 27.93
CA THR A 30 33.62 -19.80 27.44
C THR A 30 32.20 -19.42 27.86
N GLY A 31 31.27 -19.44 26.91
CA GLY A 31 29.89 -19.04 27.16
C GLY A 31 29.15 -20.03 28.06
N GLY A 32 28.42 -19.51 29.05
CA GLY A 32 27.35 -20.27 29.70
C GLY A 32 26.18 -20.40 28.74
N ARG A 33 25.75 -21.63 28.45
CA ARG A 33 24.54 -21.91 27.67
C ARG A 33 23.32 -21.38 28.43
N PRO A 34 22.39 -20.60 27.83
CA PRO A 34 21.11 -20.32 28.45
C PRO A 34 20.37 -21.62 28.77
N GLY A 35 19.61 -21.63 29.87
CA GLY A 35 18.78 -22.78 30.22
C GLY A 35 17.56 -22.94 29.29
N PRO A 36 16.99 -24.15 29.17
CA PRO A 36 15.74 -24.34 28.44
C PRO A 36 14.60 -23.64 29.20
N GLY A 37 14.02 -22.58 28.62
CA GLY A 37 13.01 -21.77 29.29
C GLY A 37 12.88 -20.31 28.81
N ALA A 38 13.69 -19.85 27.85
CA ALA A 38 13.36 -18.64 27.10
C ALA A 38 12.27 -18.98 26.06
N GLY A 39 11.08 -18.42 26.22
CA GLY A 39 10.08 -18.37 25.15
C GLY A 39 10.46 -17.32 24.11
N ASP A 40 9.78 -17.36 22.95
CA ASP A 40 10.02 -16.43 21.85
C ASP A 40 9.82 -14.96 22.32
N ALA A 41 10.68 -14.06 21.86
CA ALA A 41 10.66 -12.64 22.28
C ALA A 41 9.40 -11.88 21.82
N PHE A 42 8.66 -12.46 20.87
CA PHE A 42 7.39 -12.02 20.33
C PHE A 42 6.61 -13.23 19.82
N GLU A 43 5.29 -13.10 19.70
CA GLU A 43 4.40 -14.09 19.09
C GLU A 43 3.92 -13.59 17.72
N VAL A 44 3.92 -14.48 16.72
CA VAL A 44 3.40 -14.22 15.37
C VAL A 44 2.13 -15.04 15.16
N PHE A 45 1.08 -14.37 14.71
CA PHE A 45 -0.17 -14.99 14.27
C PHE A 45 -0.55 -14.44 12.89
N ARG A 46 -1.38 -15.17 12.13
CA ARG A 46 -1.96 -14.70 10.85
C ARG A 46 -3.46 -14.97 10.78
N ASP A 47 -4.20 -14.15 10.06
CA ASP A 47 -5.59 -14.44 9.69
C ASP A 47 -5.66 -15.30 8.41
N ASP A 48 -6.88 -15.60 7.95
CA ASP A 48 -7.14 -16.38 6.73
C ASP A 48 -6.66 -15.67 5.42
N TRP A 49 -6.27 -14.39 5.48
CA TRP A 49 -5.65 -13.63 4.39
C TRP A 49 -4.12 -13.53 4.52
N GLY A 50 -3.54 -14.29 5.45
CA GLY A 50 -2.11 -14.29 5.75
C GLY A 50 -1.60 -13.01 6.41
N ILE A 51 -2.49 -12.11 6.83
CA ILE A 51 -2.13 -10.80 7.38
C ILE A 51 -1.47 -11.00 8.74
N PRO A 52 -0.26 -10.44 8.98
CA PRO A 52 0.43 -10.63 10.25
C PRO A 52 -0.20 -9.85 11.40
N HIS A 53 -0.43 -10.55 12.52
CA HIS A 53 -0.82 -9.99 13.80
C HIS A 53 0.27 -10.32 14.84
N LEU A 54 0.99 -9.28 15.27
CA LEU A 54 2.20 -9.43 16.08
C LEU A 54 1.93 -9.02 17.52
N ARG A 55 2.42 -9.81 18.47
CA ARG A 55 2.34 -9.51 19.91
C ARG A 55 3.72 -9.57 20.55
N ALA A 56 4.07 -8.60 21.39
CA ALA A 56 5.30 -8.65 22.18
C ALA A 56 5.14 -8.01 23.58
N ALA A 57 6.14 -8.19 24.44
CA ALA A 57 6.13 -7.68 25.81
C ALA A 57 6.29 -6.14 25.90
N ASP A 58 6.92 -5.52 24.90
CA ASP A 58 7.20 -4.08 24.84
C ASP A 58 7.29 -3.58 23.37
N ALA A 59 7.34 -2.27 23.17
CA ALA A 59 7.40 -1.67 21.83
C ALA A 59 8.70 -1.94 21.03
N LEU A 60 9.83 -2.29 21.66
CA LEU A 60 11.09 -2.60 20.96
C LEU A 60 11.07 -4.04 20.43
N ALA A 61 10.65 -5.00 21.27
CA ALA A 61 10.42 -6.38 20.86
C ALA A 61 9.37 -6.46 19.74
N LEU A 62 8.32 -5.61 19.80
CA LEU A 62 7.29 -5.51 18.76
C LEU A 62 7.81 -4.90 17.44
N ALA A 63 8.68 -3.88 17.52
CA ALA A 63 9.32 -3.31 16.32
C ALA A 63 10.22 -4.34 15.62
N ARG A 64 10.97 -5.13 16.41
CA ARG A 64 11.78 -6.25 15.92
C ARG A 64 10.93 -7.36 15.29
N ALA A 65 9.80 -7.72 15.92
CA ALA A 65 8.82 -8.64 15.34
C ALA A 65 8.33 -8.15 13.97
N GLN A 66 8.00 -6.85 13.86
CA GLN A 66 7.56 -6.23 12.61
C GLN A 66 8.64 -6.34 11.53
N GLY A 67 9.88 -5.93 11.82
CA GLY A 67 10.98 -6.01 10.86
C GLY A 67 11.25 -7.43 10.38
N HIS A 68 11.21 -8.41 11.30
CA HIS A 68 11.41 -9.82 10.99
C HIS A 68 10.30 -10.36 10.06
N VAL A 69 9.03 -10.14 10.39
CA VAL A 69 7.91 -10.65 9.58
C VAL A 69 7.76 -9.91 8.25
N THR A 70 8.04 -8.61 8.19
CA THR A 70 8.17 -7.89 6.90
C THR A 70 9.33 -8.45 6.06
N ALA A 71 10.44 -8.90 6.67
CA ALA A 71 11.54 -9.51 5.94
C ALA A 71 11.23 -10.93 5.41
N LEU A 72 10.43 -11.72 6.13
CA LEU A 72 9.91 -13.00 5.61
C LEU A 72 8.91 -12.77 4.46
N ASP A 73 7.92 -11.88 4.66
CA ASP A 73 6.85 -11.65 3.68
C ASP A 73 7.33 -10.90 2.43
N ARG A 74 8.30 -9.99 2.55
CA ARG A 74 8.64 -8.96 1.55
C ARG A 74 10.14 -8.85 1.24
N ALA A 75 10.94 -9.90 1.45
CA ALA A 75 12.40 -9.90 1.29
C ALA A 75 12.92 -9.16 0.04
N TRP A 76 12.37 -9.48 -1.14
CA TRP A 76 12.78 -8.89 -2.41
C TRP A 76 12.40 -7.40 -2.53
N GLN A 77 11.23 -7.01 -2.01
CA GLN A 77 10.78 -5.61 -1.99
C GLN A 77 11.66 -4.77 -1.04
N LEU A 78 12.02 -5.32 0.13
CA LEU A 78 12.98 -4.70 1.05
C LEU A 78 14.34 -4.49 0.37
N GLU A 79 14.89 -5.52 -0.26
CA GLU A 79 16.22 -5.42 -0.87
C GLU A 79 16.25 -4.46 -2.07
N THR A 80 15.18 -4.46 -2.88
CA THR A 80 14.96 -3.48 -3.95
C THR A 80 15.00 -2.05 -3.39
N GLU A 81 14.25 -1.76 -2.31
CA GLU A 81 14.29 -0.43 -1.69
C GLU A 81 15.64 -0.10 -1.07
N ARG A 82 16.34 -1.04 -0.43
CA ARG A 82 17.71 -0.81 0.09
C ARG A 82 18.66 -0.38 -1.02
N HIS A 83 18.58 -1.01 -2.19
CA HIS A 83 19.38 -0.63 -3.36
C HIS A 83 18.95 0.70 -3.98
N ARG A 84 17.63 0.98 -4.08
CA ARG A 84 17.09 2.28 -4.53
C ARG A 84 17.47 3.44 -3.61
N VAL A 85 17.70 3.19 -2.32
CA VAL A 85 18.18 4.18 -1.34
C VAL A 85 19.69 4.45 -1.46
N LEU A 86 20.47 3.41 -1.76
CA LEU A 86 21.93 3.47 -1.92
C LEU A 86 22.37 3.97 -3.30
N GLY A 87 21.49 3.92 -4.31
CA GLY A 87 21.85 4.16 -5.71
C GLY A 87 22.72 3.04 -6.27
N SER A 88 22.33 1.79 -6.02
CA SER A 88 23.02 0.59 -6.52
C SER A 88 22.05 -0.43 -7.10
N THR A 89 20.90 0.01 -7.59
CA THR A 89 19.87 -0.80 -8.23
C THR A 89 20.34 -1.35 -9.59
N ALA A 90 21.13 -0.57 -10.34
CA ALA A 90 21.68 -0.93 -11.63
C ALA A 90 22.64 -2.13 -11.57
N SER A 91 23.22 -2.44 -10.41
CA SER A 91 24.18 -3.55 -10.25
C SER A 91 23.57 -4.94 -10.48
N HIS A 92 22.24 -5.04 -10.47
CA HIS A 92 21.49 -6.29 -10.67
C HIS A 92 20.27 -6.12 -11.60
N LEU A 93 19.67 -4.92 -11.69
CA LEU A 93 18.60 -4.63 -12.69
C LEU A 93 19.14 -4.07 -14.03
N GLY A 94 20.41 -3.67 -14.08
CA GLY A 94 21.07 -3.18 -15.31
C GLY A 94 20.76 -1.73 -15.67
N ALA A 95 20.98 -1.40 -16.96
CA ALA A 95 21.08 -0.03 -17.45
C ALA A 95 19.85 0.85 -17.20
N GLU A 96 18.63 0.29 -17.19
CA GLU A 96 17.40 1.08 -17.00
C GLU A 96 17.30 1.73 -15.62
N ALA A 97 17.97 1.18 -14.61
CA ALA A 97 17.96 1.72 -13.24
C ALA A 97 19.06 2.76 -12.96
N VAL A 98 20.03 2.94 -13.88
CA VAL A 98 21.17 3.87 -13.71
C VAL A 98 20.70 5.32 -13.50
N ASP A 99 19.62 5.74 -14.17
CA ASP A 99 19.10 7.10 -14.05
C ASP A 99 18.50 7.40 -12.67
N TRP A 100 17.92 6.38 -12.00
CA TRP A 100 17.51 6.49 -10.60
C TRP A 100 18.71 6.52 -9.66
N ASP A 101 19.66 5.60 -9.84
CA ASP A 101 20.87 5.51 -9.01
C ASP A 101 21.71 6.80 -9.05
N ARG A 102 21.87 7.38 -10.25
CA ARG A 102 22.55 8.67 -10.46
C ARG A 102 21.80 9.81 -9.76
N PHE A 103 20.47 9.80 -9.77
CA PHE A 103 19.65 10.80 -9.07
C PHE A 103 19.78 10.70 -7.55
N VAL A 104 19.59 9.53 -6.94
CA VAL A 104 19.58 9.42 -5.46
C VAL A 104 20.95 9.70 -4.83
N ARG A 105 22.04 9.39 -5.53
CA ARG A 105 23.40 9.78 -5.15
C ARG A 105 23.60 11.28 -5.25
N ARG A 106 23.26 11.89 -6.39
CA ARG A 106 23.32 13.35 -6.57
C ARG A 106 22.47 14.09 -5.54
N ALA A 107 21.24 13.64 -5.29
CA ALA A 107 20.31 14.16 -4.27
C ALA A 107 20.70 13.82 -2.81
N ARG A 108 21.79 13.06 -2.62
CA ARG A 108 22.37 12.64 -1.33
C ARG A 108 21.37 11.94 -0.39
N ILE A 109 20.48 11.09 -0.91
CA ILE A 109 19.40 10.43 -0.14
C ILE A 109 19.93 9.68 1.10
N ALA A 110 20.85 8.72 0.93
CA ALA A 110 21.40 7.94 2.04
C ALA A 110 22.16 8.79 3.07
N ASP A 111 22.69 9.94 2.65
CA ASP A 111 23.41 10.90 3.50
C ASP A 111 22.45 11.82 4.27
N THR A 112 21.33 12.23 3.66
CA THR A 112 20.21 12.86 4.37
C THR A 112 19.62 11.89 5.40
N ALA A 113 19.40 10.62 5.03
CA ALA A 113 18.86 9.60 5.91
C ALA A 113 19.71 9.38 7.17
N ARG A 114 21.04 9.25 7.02
CA ARG A 114 21.99 9.23 8.16
C ARG A 114 21.85 10.46 9.03
N ARG A 115 21.95 11.66 8.44
CA ARG A 115 21.84 12.95 9.16
C ARG A 115 20.52 13.12 9.93
N CYS A 116 19.44 12.48 9.48
CA CYS A 116 18.15 12.44 10.15
C CYS A 116 18.11 11.40 11.27
N PHE A 117 18.68 10.20 11.06
CA PHE A 117 18.78 9.17 12.10
C PHE A 117 19.63 9.66 13.29
N ASP A 118 20.78 10.29 13.00
CA ASP A 118 21.70 10.88 13.99
C ASP A 118 21.06 12.03 14.82
N ARG A 119 19.86 12.49 14.46
CA ARG A 119 19.09 13.55 15.13
C ARG A 119 17.82 13.07 15.85
N LEU A 120 17.45 11.79 15.71
CA LEU A 120 16.25 11.25 16.37
C LEU A 120 16.36 11.32 17.90
N ALA A 121 15.22 11.35 18.58
CA ALA A 121 15.21 11.08 20.02
C ALA A 121 15.81 9.68 20.28
N PRO A 122 16.64 9.48 21.34
CA PRO A 122 17.31 8.19 21.56
C PRO A 122 16.37 6.98 21.64
N GLU A 123 15.16 7.17 22.15
CA GLU A 123 14.11 6.15 22.21
C GLU A 123 13.59 5.78 20.80
N THR A 124 13.38 6.78 19.94
CA THR A 124 13.01 6.59 18.53
C THR A 124 14.14 5.93 17.74
N ALA A 125 15.39 6.35 17.96
CA ALA A 125 16.56 5.72 17.34
C ALA A 125 16.69 4.24 17.72
N ALA A 126 16.47 3.89 19.00
CA ALA A 126 16.45 2.51 19.47
C ALA A 126 15.28 1.69 18.88
N TRP A 127 14.10 2.29 18.75
CA TRP A 127 12.92 1.66 18.17
C TRP A 127 13.05 1.40 16.66
N VAL A 128 13.61 2.35 15.90
CA VAL A 128 13.97 2.14 14.48
C VAL A 128 15.09 1.10 14.35
N GLY A 129 16.08 1.12 15.25
CA GLY A 129 17.14 0.12 15.32
C GLY A 129 16.61 -1.29 15.54
N ALA A 130 15.68 -1.48 16.48
CA ALA A 130 15.08 -2.79 16.77
C ALA A 130 14.33 -3.38 15.57
N TYR A 131 13.62 -2.56 14.78
CA TYR A 131 13.04 -2.98 13.51
C TYR A 131 14.11 -3.42 12.50
N VAL A 132 15.22 -2.68 12.39
CA VAL A 132 16.33 -3.02 11.50
C VAL A 132 17.06 -4.31 11.93
N ASP A 133 17.20 -4.57 13.23
CA ASP A 133 17.70 -5.85 13.74
C ASP A 133 16.74 -6.99 13.34
N GLY A 134 15.43 -6.80 13.47
CA GLY A 134 14.42 -7.75 13.01
C GLY A 134 14.52 -8.05 11.52
N VAL A 135 14.65 -7.01 10.68
CA VAL A 135 14.86 -7.19 9.22
C VAL A 135 16.13 -8.00 8.97
N ASN A 136 17.26 -7.63 9.59
CA ASN A 136 18.53 -8.35 9.43
C ASN A 136 18.46 -9.83 9.86
N GLU A 137 17.59 -10.17 10.81
CA GLU A 137 17.38 -11.53 11.28
C GLU A 137 16.48 -12.36 10.35
N GLY A 138 15.43 -11.76 9.76
CA GLY A 138 14.53 -12.46 8.84
C GLY A 138 14.98 -12.49 7.37
N LEU A 139 15.79 -11.53 6.91
CA LEU A 139 16.03 -11.31 5.47
C LEU A 139 16.75 -12.47 4.77
N ALA A 140 17.61 -13.22 5.48
CA ALA A 140 18.26 -14.40 4.91
C ALA A 140 17.27 -15.57 4.66
N GLU A 141 16.30 -15.75 5.56
CA GLU A 141 15.24 -16.76 5.43
C GLU A 141 14.23 -16.35 4.35
N GLY A 142 13.78 -15.08 4.36
CA GLY A 142 12.88 -14.55 3.32
C GLY A 142 13.50 -14.58 1.92
N ALA A 143 14.79 -14.24 1.78
CA ALA A 143 15.50 -14.31 0.50
C ALA A 143 15.66 -15.75 -0.04
N ALA A 144 15.71 -16.76 0.82
CA ALA A 144 15.74 -18.16 0.39
C ALA A 144 14.42 -18.62 -0.26
N HIS A 145 13.31 -17.94 0.03
CA HIS A 145 11.99 -18.20 -0.54
C HIS A 145 11.61 -17.27 -1.70
N ALA A 146 12.38 -16.20 -1.95
CA ALA A 146 12.15 -15.23 -3.01
C ALA A 146 13.02 -15.53 -4.26
N PRO A 147 12.48 -16.15 -5.33
CA PRO A 147 13.24 -16.59 -6.50
C PRO A 147 13.94 -15.45 -7.25
N GLU A 148 13.52 -14.21 -7.05
CA GLU A 148 14.10 -13.01 -7.64
C GLU A 148 15.60 -12.85 -7.31
N PHE A 149 16.01 -13.15 -6.07
CA PHE A 149 17.42 -13.11 -5.66
C PHE A 149 18.28 -14.04 -6.53
N ALA A 150 17.81 -15.26 -6.77
CA ALA A 150 18.47 -16.22 -7.64
C ALA A 150 18.42 -15.79 -9.12
N ALA A 151 17.33 -15.17 -9.56
CA ALA A 151 17.13 -14.71 -10.94
C ALA A 151 18.03 -13.53 -11.36
N VAL A 152 18.67 -12.83 -10.41
CA VAL A 152 19.72 -11.82 -10.67
C VAL A 152 21.09 -12.14 -10.03
N GLY A 153 21.19 -13.22 -9.24
CA GLY A 153 22.42 -13.58 -8.53
C GLY A 153 22.76 -12.66 -7.34
N LEU A 154 21.76 -11.98 -6.78
CA LEU A 154 21.92 -11.08 -5.63
C LEU A 154 21.85 -11.88 -4.32
N ALA A 155 22.69 -11.53 -3.35
CA ALA A 155 22.60 -12.01 -1.97
C ALA A 155 22.06 -10.90 -1.07
N PRO A 156 21.20 -11.19 -0.08
CA PRO A 156 20.64 -10.19 0.81
C PRO A 156 21.72 -9.47 1.62
N GLY A 157 21.78 -8.14 1.50
CA GLY A 157 22.70 -7.28 2.21
C GLY A 157 22.21 -6.89 3.60
N ARG A 158 23.15 -6.47 4.45
CA ARG A 158 22.85 -5.95 5.79
C ARG A 158 22.15 -4.59 5.69
N TRP A 159 21.07 -4.44 6.46
CA TRP A 159 20.39 -3.15 6.69
C TRP A 159 21.08 -2.37 7.81
N GLU A 160 21.17 -1.05 7.64
CA GLU A 160 21.72 -0.12 8.64
C GLU A 160 20.59 0.62 9.36
N PRO A 161 20.77 1.09 10.61
CA PRO A 161 19.69 1.71 11.41
C PRO A 161 19.01 2.92 10.74
N TRP A 162 19.71 3.63 9.86
CA TRP A 162 19.17 4.76 9.10
C TRP A 162 18.42 4.36 7.81
N THR A 163 18.50 3.11 7.36
CA THR A 163 17.90 2.66 6.09
C THR A 163 16.39 2.92 6.00
N PRO A 164 15.55 2.72 7.06
CA PRO A 164 14.12 3.07 7.02
C PRO A 164 13.82 4.54 6.68
N LEU A 165 14.65 5.49 7.16
CA LEU A 165 14.51 6.90 6.83
C LEU A 165 14.92 7.16 5.36
N GLY A 166 15.88 6.38 4.86
CA GLY A 166 16.25 6.36 3.44
C GLY A 166 15.09 5.88 2.56
N VAL A 167 14.44 4.77 2.91
CA VAL A 167 13.27 4.24 2.17
C VAL A 167 12.17 5.30 2.13
N TRP A 168 11.86 5.92 3.26
CA TRP A 168 10.87 6.98 3.34
C TRP A 168 11.17 8.19 2.42
N LEU A 169 12.44 8.60 2.35
CA LEU A 169 12.90 9.66 1.44
C LEU A 169 12.85 9.20 -0.03
N SER A 170 13.27 7.97 -0.34
CA SER A 170 13.19 7.33 -1.66
C SER A 170 11.75 7.36 -2.20
N THR A 171 10.79 6.91 -1.40
CA THR A 171 9.36 6.87 -1.77
C THR A 171 8.78 8.26 -2.01
N HIS A 172 9.15 9.28 -1.21
CA HIS A 172 8.42 10.56 -1.16
C HIS A 172 9.12 11.76 -1.82
N ILE A 173 10.42 11.71 -2.17
CA ILE A 173 11.12 12.88 -2.71
C ILE A 173 10.48 13.44 -4.00
N LEU A 174 9.88 12.60 -4.84
CA LEU A 174 9.15 13.04 -6.05
C LEU A 174 7.70 13.48 -5.79
N PHE A 175 7.12 13.18 -4.60
CA PHE A 175 5.71 13.50 -4.27
C PHE A 175 5.46 15.01 -4.12
N ALA A 176 6.48 15.78 -3.75
CA ALA A 176 6.44 17.24 -3.67
C ALA A 176 6.28 17.94 -5.03
N GLY A 177 6.32 17.19 -6.14
CA GLY A 177 6.06 17.71 -7.47
C GLY A 177 7.16 18.61 -8.04
N PHE A 178 8.38 18.67 -7.49
CA PHE A 178 9.45 19.54 -8.00
C PHE A 178 9.73 19.44 -9.51
N PRO A 179 9.64 18.26 -10.19
CA PRO A 179 9.87 18.19 -11.63
C PRO A 179 8.84 18.98 -12.47
N THR A 180 7.70 19.34 -11.88
CA THR A 180 6.69 20.19 -12.53
C THR A 180 7.19 21.63 -12.74
N LYS A 181 8.14 22.11 -11.93
CA LYS A 181 8.80 23.42 -12.11
C LYS A 181 9.63 23.45 -13.41
N LEU A 182 10.19 22.31 -13.82
CA LEU A 182 10.92 22.17 -15.09
C LEU A 182 9.96 22.31 -16.30
N TRP A 183 8.76 21.71 -16.22
CA TRP A 183 7.72 21.88 -17.23
C TRP A 183 7.23 23.33 -17.31
N ARG A 184 6.95 23.97 -16.17
CA ARG A 184 6.50 25.37 -16.14
C ARG A 184 7.56 26.35 -16.69
N GLU A 185 8.85 26.09 -16.48
CA GLU A 185 9.93 26.86 -17.10
C GLU A 185 9.96 26.72 -18.63
N GLU A 186 9.78 25.51 -19.17
CA GLU A 186 9.74 25.30 -20.61
C GLU A 186 8.45 25.85 -21.26
N VAL A 187 7.30 25.77 -20.58
CA VAL A 187 6.07 26.46 -21.02
C VAL A 187 6.28 27.98 -21.06
N ALA A 188 6.87 28.58 -20.03
CA ALA A 188 7.15 30.01 -20.00
C ALA A 188 8.08 30.42 -21.15
N ARG A 189 9.16 29.67 -21.36
CA ARG A 189 10.20 29.96 -22.37
C ARG A 189 9.72 29.76 -23.80
N ARG A 190 8.87 28.75 -24.06
CA ARG A 190 8.47 28.35 -25.42
C ARG A 190 7.06 28.80 -25.83
N LEU A 191 6.15 29.01 -24.87
CA LEU A 191 4.77 29.46 -25.13
C LEU A 191 4.45 30.83 -24.54
N GLY A 192 5.03 31.21 -23.39
CA GLY A 192 4.82 32.51 -22.73
C GLY A 192 4.51 32.39 -21.24
N GLU A 193 4.89 33.41 -20.45
CA GLU A 193 4.66 33.52 -19.00
C GLU A 193 3.17 33.36 -18.62
N ASP A 194 2.28 33.97 -19.41
CA ASP A 194 0.82 33.92 -19.26
C ASP A 194 0.23 32.52 -19.40
N ARG A 195 0.97 31.59 -20.02
CA ARG A 195 0.52 30.23 -20.35
C ARG A 195 0.99 29.19 -19.34
N THR A 196 1.85 29.56 -18.40
CA THR A 196 2.45 28.66 -17.39
C THR A 196 1.42 27.91 -16.53
N THR A 197 0.24 28.50 -16.31
CA THR A 197 -0.83 27.92 -15.49
C THR A 197 -1.89 27.14 -16.29
N LEU A 198 -1.85 27.14 -17.63
CA LEU A 198 -2.79 26.36 -18.46
C LEU A 198 -2.71 24.85 -18.19
N PHE A 199 -1.55 24.39 -17.74
CA PHE A 199 -1.26 23.00 -17.41
C PHE A 199 -1.21 22.72 -15.89
N ALA A 200 -1.67 23.66 -15.04
CA ALA A 200 -1.52 23.60 -13.58
C ALA A 200 -2.58 22.71 -12.87
N THR A 201 -2.64 21.46 -13.32
CA THR A 201 -3.37 20.35 -12.72
C THR A 201 -2.38 19.27 -12.27
N ASP A 202 -2.82 18.30 -11.47
CA ASP A 202 -2.05 17.09 -11.23
C ASP A 202 -1.78 16.31 -12.55
N GLY A 203 -0.71 15.52 -12.57
CA GLY A 203 -0.15 14.96 -13.80
C GLY A 203 0.35 13.51 -13.63
N PRO A 204 1.14 12.99 -14.59
CA PRO A 204 1.49 11.58 -14.66
C PRO A 204 2.32 11.05 -13.47
N GLY A 205 2.97 11.93 -12.71
CA GLY A 205 3.86 11.56 -11.59
C GLY A 205 3.49 12.13 -10.21
N THR A 206 2.37 12.85 -10.06
CA THR A 206 1.91 13.38 -8.76
C THR A 206 1.02 12.38 -8.03
N ALA A 207 1.25 12.12 -6.75
CA ALA A 207 0.47 11.16 -5.96
C ALA A 207 -0.91 11.71 -5.56
N GLY A 208 -1.94 10.86 -5.67
CA GLY A 208 -3.31 11.18 -5.27
C GLY A 208 -3.82 10.32 -4.11
N SER A 209 -5.03 10.61 -3.66
CA SER A 209 -5.82 9.82 -2.69
C SER A 209 -7.28 10.28 -2.74
N ASN A 210 -8.21 9.42 -2.31
CA ASN A 210 -9.41 9.90 -1.62
C ASN A 210 -9.26 9.65 -0.11
N GLY A 211 -9.87 10.50 0.71
CA GLY A 211 -10.10 10.25 2.13
C GLY A 211 -11.31 11.04 2.63
N TRP A 212 -12.12 10.43 3.49
CA TRP A 212 -13.29 11.06 4.09
C TRP A 212 -13.55 10.56 5.51
N LEU A 213 -14.27 11.41 6.26
CA LEU A 213 -14.67 11.20 7.64
C LEU A 213 -16.16 11.51 7.75
N LEU A 214 -16.90 10.58 8.36
CA LEU A 214 -18.30 10.74 8.74
C LEU A 214 -18.37 10.85 10.26
N THR A 215 -19.04 11.88 10.78
CA THR A 215 -19.34 11.96 12.21
C THR A 215 -20.43 10.96 12.57
N GLY A 216 -20.55 10.63 13.87
CA GLY A 216 -21.56 9.68 14.36
C GLY A 216 -23.01 10.02 13.97
N ALA A 217 -23.32 11.29 13.69
CA ALA A 217 -24.64 11.73 13.20
C ALA A 217 -24.95 11.29 11.75
N ARG A 218 -24.00 10.63 11.07
CA ARG A 218 -24.12 10.13 9.69
C ARG A 218 -23.89 8.62 9.56
N THR A 219 -23.89 7.88 10.67
CA THR A 219 -23.52 6.46 10.71
C THR A 219 -24.54 5.62 11.47
N ALA A 220 -24.73 4.36 11.05
CA ALA A 220 -25.73 3.47 11.65
C ALA A 220 -25.42 3.09 13.12
N THR A 221 -24.17 3.24 13.56
CA THR A 221 -23.70 2.93 14.92
C THR A 221 -23.72 4.14 15.86
N GLY A 222 -23.85 5.36 15.34
CA GLY A 222 -23.69 6.59 16.11
C GLY A 222 -22.24 6.97 16.43
N ALA A 223 -21.24 6.21 15.95
CA ALA A 223 -19.81 6.51 16.10
C ALA A 223 -19.16 6.89 14.75
N PRO A 224 -18.03 7.62 14.72
CA PRO A 224 -17.41 8.04 13.47
C PRO A 224 -16.99 6.88 12.56
N LEU A 225 -16.99 7.12 11.24
CA LEU A 225 -16.30 6.29 10.24
C LEU A 225 -15.20 7.12 9.56
N ILE A 226 -14.05 6.52 9.28
CA ILE A 226 -13.02 7.10 8.41
C ILE A 226 -12.73 6.12 7.27
N ALA A 227 -12.81 6.56 6.03
CA ALA A 227 -12.53 5.70 4.88
C ALA A 227 -11.69 6.44 3.82
N GLY A 228 -11.01 5.67 2.97
CA GLY A 228 -10.25 6.23 1.87
C GLY A 228 -9.45 5.21 1.07
N ASP A 229 -8.85 5.69 0.00
CA ASP A 229 -8.06 4.89 -0.93
C ASP A 229 -6.91 5.74 -1.51
N PRO A 230 -5.64 5.45 -1.12
CA PRO A 230 -4.48 6.18 -1.65
C PRO A 230 -4.20 5.79 -3.11
N HIS A 231 -4.07 6.78 -3.99
CA HIS A 231 -3.78 6.61 -5.42
C HIS A 231 -2.28 6.75 -5.68
N ARG A 232 -1.56 5.64 -5.56
CA ARG A 232 -0.12 5.54 -5.86
C ARG A 232 0.09 4.74 -7.16
N PHE A 233 1.33 4.66 -7.63
CA PHE A 233 1.71 3.59 -8.54
C PHE A 233 1.43 2.24 -7.86
N ILE A 234 0.85 1.31 -8.62
CA ILE A 234 0.61 -0.05 -8.15
C ILE A 234 1.91 -0.84 -8.41
N GLU A 235 2.65 -1.08 -7.36
CA GLU A 235 3.85 -1.93 -7.37
C GLU A 235 3.45 -3.35 -6.95
N ALA A 236 4.08 -4.38 -7.53
CA ALA A 236 3.91 -5.77 -7.11
C ALA A 236 5.28 -6.31 -6.61
N PRO A 237 5.41 -6.69 -5.30
CA PRO A 237 4.40 -6.65 -4.24
C PRO A 237 3.90 -5.24 -3.86
N GLY A 238 2.70 -5.16 -3.28
CA GLY A 238 2.03 -3.90 -2.96
C GLY A 238 2.82 -2.96 -2.04
N VAL A 239 2.72 -1.64 -2.26
CA VAL A 239 3.40 -0.59 -1.46
C VAL A 239 2.94 -0.49 0.00
N TYR A 240 1.91 -1.25 0.39
CA TYR A 240 1.43 -1.38 1.76
C TYR A 240 1.44 -2.86 2.20
N GLN A 241 1.76 -3.08 3.47
CA GLN A 241 1.53 -4.33 4.19
C GLN A 241 0.42 -4.08 5.21
N GLN A 242 -0.67 -4.84 5.14
CA GLN A 242 -1.66 -4.91 6.21
C GLN A 242 -0.99 -5.56 7.43
N ILE A 243 -1.18 -5.01 8.63
CA ILE A 243 -0.56 -5.53 9.85
C ILE A 243 -1.29 -5.09 11.11
N ARG A 244 -1.24 -5.92 12.16
CA ARG A 244 -1.56 -5.53 13.55
C ARG A 244 -0.32 -5.63 14.43
N LEU A 245 -0.11 -4.62 15.27
CA LEU A 245 1.01 -4.51 16.22
C LEU A 245 0.43 -4.33 17.62
N ALA A 246 0.70 -5.27 18.54
CA ALA A 246 0.19 -5.23 19.91
C ALA A 246 1.26 -5.47 20.99
N CYS A 247 1.29 -4.60 22.00
CA CYS A 247 2.03 -4.76 23.26
C CYS A 247 1.23 -4.08 24.40
N PRO A 248 1.68 -4.10 25.66
CA PRO A 248 0.97 -3.43 26.77
C PRO A 248 0.78 -1.92 26.57
N GLU A 249 1.59 -1.27 25.72
CA GLU A 249 1.50 0.17 25.46
C GLU A 249 0.43 0.54 24.42
N PHE A 250 0.20 -0.32 23.41
CA PHE A 250 -0.73 -0.08 22.29
C PHE A 250 -1.16 -1.36 21.56
N ASP A 251 -2.33 -1.32 20.92
CA ASP A 251 -2.80 -2.32 19.96
C ASP A 251 -3.39 -1.57 18.75
N VAL A 252 -2.63 -1.58 17.66
CA VAL A 252 -2.89 -0.82 16.43
C VAL A 252 -3.00 -1.77 15.24
N VAL A 253 -3.94 -1.51 14.34
CA VAL A 253 -4.07 -2.18 13.04
C VAL A 253 -4.03 -1.13 11.93
N GLY A 254 -3.44 -1.45 10.78
CA GLY A 254 -3.32 -0.48 9.69
C GLY A 254 -2.36 -0.89 8.58
N LEU A 255 -2.04 0.09 7.75
CA LEU A 255 -1.23 -0.08 6.54
C LEU A 255 0.20 0.44 6.79
N ALA A 256 1.12 -0.49 7.03
CA ALA A 256 2.56 -0.19 7.13
C ALA A 256 3.17 -0.04 5.73
N VAL A 257 4.28 0.69 5.65
CA VAL A 257 5.12 0.77 4.44
C VAL A 257 6.28 -0.21 4.61
N PRO A 258 6.45 -1.22 3.74
CA PRO A 258 7.55 -2.17 3.85
C PRO A 258 8.91 -1.46 3.95
N GLY A 259 9.71 -1.81 4.96
CA GLY A 259 11.00 -1.16 5.24
C GLY A 259 10.93 -0.04 6.27
N VAL A 260 9.74 0.33 6.78
CA VAL A 260 9.54 1.42 7.74
C VAL A 260 8.76 0.93 8.97
N PRO A 261 9.25 1.16 10.20
CA PRO A 261 8.59 0.70 11.42
C PRO A 261 7.29 1.43 11.74
N GLY A 262 6.41 0.73 12.45
CA GLY A 262 5.09 1.21 12.85
C GLY A 262 4.11 1.33 11.68
N ILE A 263 3.12 2.20 11.87
CA ILE A 263 2.07 2.56 10.90
C ILE A 263 2.03 4.08 10.90
N ALA A 264 2.27 4.71 9.74
CA ALA A 264 2.35 6.16 9.62
C ALA A 264 1.05 6.80 9.11
N HIS A 265 0.45 6.19 8.08
CA HIS A 265 -0.50 6.89 7.21
C HIS A 265 -1.98 6.53 7.43
N PHE A 266 -2.27 5.27 7.75
CA PHE A 266 -3.64 4.75 7.90
C PHE A 266 -3.66 3.73 9.03
N GLY A 267 -4.34 4.04 10.13
CA GLY A 267 -4.35 3.15 11.28
C GLY A 267 -5.49 3.39 12.25
N HIS A 268 -5.76 2.39 13.07
CA HIS A 268 -6.76 2.37 14.13
C HIS A 268 -6.14 1.73 15.38
N THR A 269 -5.96 2.52 16.44
CA THR A 269 -5.34 2.12 17.73
C THR A 269 -6.32 2.34 18.88
N GLY A 270 -6.74 1.24 19.53
CA GLY A 270 -7.75 1.30 20.60
C GLY A 270 -9.03 2.07 20.21
N GLY A 271 -9.18 3.29 20.73
CA GLY A 271 -10.33 4.17 20.52
C GLY A 271 -10.10 5.35 19.55
N VAL A 272 -8.99 5.41 18.81
CA VAL A 272 -8.73 6.47 17.82
C VAL A 272 -8.24 5.89 16.48
N ALA A 273 -8.67 6.50 15.37
CA ALA A 273 -8.25 6.14 14.02
C ALA A 273 -7.87 7.38 13.20
N TRP A 274 -6.99 7.19 12.21
CA TRP A 274 -6.53 8.26 11.33
C TRP A 274 -6.27 7.79 9.89
N ALA A 275 -6.31 8.78 9.00
CA ALA A 275 -6.07 8.68 7.57
C ALA A 275 -5.35 9.93 7.06
N ILE A 276 -4.61 9.79 5.96
CA ILE A 276 -3.92 10.90 5.30
C ILE A 276 -4.19 10.94 3.79
N THR A 277 -4.06 12.13 3.21
CA THR A 277 -4.04 12.34 1.76
C THR A 277 -2.94 13.34 1.42
N ASN A 278 -2.37 13.27 0.21
CA ASN A 278 -1.36 14.24 -0.24
C ASN A 278 -1.95 15.66 -0.25
N ALA A 279 -1.30 16.61 0.44
CA ALA A 279 -1.74 18.00 0.50
C ALA A 279 -1.48 18.81 -0.79
N MET A 280 -0.72 18.26 -1.75
CA MET A 280 -0.28 18.95 -2.97
C MET A 280 0.53 20.24 -2.68
N ALA A 281 1.12 20.34 -1.49
CA ALA A 281 1.88 21.50 -1.05
C ALA A 281 3.23 21.58 -1.75
N ASP A 282 3.66 22.79 -2.13
CA ASP A 282 4.99 23.03 -2.69
C ASP A 282 5.96 23.35 -1.55
N TYR A 283 6.87 22.43 -1.22
CA TYR A 283 7.81 22.54 -0.11
C TYR A 283 9.29 22.24 -0.46
N GLN A 284 9.59 21.99 -1.74
CA GLN A 284 10.94 21.77 -2.26
C GLN A 284 11.22 22.75 -3.40
N ASP A 285 12.42 23.33 -3.47
CA ASP A 285 12.79 24.35 -4.46
C ASP A 285 13.95 23.92 -5.37
N LEU A 286 13.98 24.50 -6.57
CA LEU A 286 15.03 24.31 -7.56
C LEU A 286 15.79 25.63 -7.80
N TYR A 287 17.10 25.62 -7.62
CA TYR A 287 17.97 26.77 -7.87
C TYR A 287 18.85 26.53 -9.09
N ARG A 288 18.93 27.51 -10.00
CA ARG A 288 19.80 27.51 -11.18
C ARG A 288 21.19 27.94 -10.77
N GLU A 289 22.08 26.96 -10.70
CA GLU A 289 23.45 27.15 -10.23
C GLU A 289 24.35 27.68 -11.35
N ARG A 290 25.33 28.50 -10.97
CA ARG A 290 26.42 28.95 -11.85
C ARG A 290 27.73 28.43 -11.29
N MET A 291 28.42 27.60 -12.06
CA MET A 291 29.49 26.74 -11.58
C MET A 291 30.70 26.77 -12.52
N ARG A 292 31.90 26.50 -11.99
CA ARG A 292 33.14 26.37 -12.77
C ARG A 292 34.06 25.33 -12.13
N ARG A 293 34.89 24.65 -12.93
CA ARG A 293 36.08 23.98 -12.38
C ARG A 293 37.18 24.99 -12.13
N THR A 294 37.93 24.80 -11.05
CA THR A 294 39.18 25.50 -10.78
C THR A 294 40.38 24.74 -11.37
N PRO A 295 41.54 25.38 -11.59
CA PRO A 295 42.70 24.73 -12.22
C PRO A 295 43.29 23.53 -11.45
N ASP A 296 42.98 23.40 -10.16
CA ASP A 296 43.32 22.24 -9.32
C ASP A 296 42.30 21.09 -9.42
N GLY A 297 41.32 21.18 -10.33
CA GLY A 297 40.26 20.18 -10.52
C GLY A 297 39.08 20.29 -9.54
N GLY A 298 39.13 21.24 -8.60
CA GLY A 298 38.01 21.57 -7.72
C GLY A 298 36.80 22.16 -8.45
N VAL A 299 35.68 22.31 -7.74
CA VAL A 299 34.46 22.95 -8.25
C VAL A 299 34.15 24.17 -7.38
N GLU A 300 33.84 25.29 -8.02
CA GLU A 300 33.31 26.48 -7.38
C GLU A 300 31.90 26.77 -7.90
N ALA A 301 31.04 27.26 -7.01
CA ALA A 301 29.73 27.81 -7.33
C ALA A 301 29.70 29.31 -7.04
N LEU A 302 28.81 30.04 -7.70
CA LEU A 302 28.51 31.42 -7.36
C LEU A 302 27.47 31.45 -6.24
N GLY A 303 27.68 32.30 -5.23
CA GLY A 303 26.69 32.68 -4.23
C GLY A 303 26.57 34.21 -4.15
N PRO A 304 25.72 34.74 -3.24
CA PRO A 304 25.50 36.18 -3.09
C PRO A 304 26.79 36.99 -2.84
N ASP A 305 27.73 36.42 -2.07
CA ASP A 305 29.02 37.06 -1.73
C ASP A 305 30.15 36.78 -2.76
N GLY A 306 29.84 36.08 -3.87
CA GLY A 306 30.78 35.75 -4.94
C GLY A 306 31.06 34.26 -5.11
N TRP A 307 32.21 33.94 -5.71
CA TRP A 307 32.60 32.54 -5.96
C TRP A 307 33.14 31.88 -4.70
N TYR A 308 32.70 30.66 -4.43
CA TYR A 308 33.15 29.85 -3.30
C TYR A 308 33.26 28.36 -3.70
N ARG A 309 34.07 27.60 -2.98
CA ARG A 309 34.33 26.18 -3.29
C ARG A 309 33.17 25.30 -2.84
N ALA A 310 32.54 24.61 -3.79
CA ALA A 310 31.46 23.66 -3.53
C ALA A 310 32.02 22.32 -3.04
N HIS A 311 31.21 21.52 -2.33
CA HIS A 311 31.58 20.15 -2.01
C HIS A 311 31.37 19.27 -3.25
N ALA A 312 32.43 18.69 -3.81
CA ALA A 312 32.35 17.81 -4.97
C ALA A 312 33.18 16.53 -4.76
N HIS A 313 32.63 15.38 -5.12
CA HIS A 313 33.32 14.10 -5.18
C HIS A 313 32.76 13.22 -6.31
N THR A 314 33.42 12.11 -6.59
CA THR A 314 33.03 11.15 -7.64
C THR A 314 32.70 9.80 -7.01
N GLU A 315 31.65 9.15 -7.50
CA GLU A 315 31.26 7.79 -7.13
C GLU A 315 31.07 6.91 -8.38
N THR A 316 31.10 5.60 -8.19
CA THR A 316 30.84 4.59 -9.24
C THR A 316 29.49 3.91 -9.02
N ILE A 317 28.75 3.72 -10.11
CA ILE A 317 27.52 2.92 -10.21
C ILE A 317 27.87 1.67 -11.02
N GLU A 318 27.92 0.51 -10.37
CA GLU A 318 28.07 -0.77 -11.06
C GLU A 318 26.80 -1.09 -11.86
N VAL A 319 26.94 -1.61 -13.08
CA VAL A 319 25.80 -1.85 -13.99
C VAL A 319 25.80 -3.31 -14.48
N ALA A 320 24.72 -4.04 -14.26
CA ALA A 320 24.59 -5.42 -14.71
C ALA A 320 24.63 -5.49 -16.26
N GLY A 321 25.65 -6.14 -16.80
CA GLY A 321 25.82 -6.35 -18.24
C GLY A 321 26.40 -5.17 -19.03
N ALA A 322 26.91 -4.13 -18.36
CA ALA A 322 27.56 -2.97 -19.00
C ALA A 322 28.79 -2.52 -18.20
N ASP A 323 29.54 -1.55 -18.74
CA ASP A 323 30.65 -0.92 -18.01
C ASP A 323 30.13 -0.04 -16.86
N PRO A 324 30.88 0.12 -15.74
CA PRO A 324 30.44 0.94 -14.61
C PRO A 324 30.32 2.43 -14.95
N GLU A 325 29.21 3.03 -14.53
CA GLU A 325 28.89 4.44 -14.73
C GLU A 325 29.53 5.32 -13.65
N THR A 326 30.05 6.49 -14.04
CA THR A 326 30.71 7.43 -13.13
C THR A 326 29.79 8.61 -12.84
N VAL A 327 29.52 8.89 -11.56
CA VAL A 327 28.69 10.03 -11.13
C VAL A 327 29.50 11.03 -10.32
N GLU A 328 29.62 12.25 -10.85
CA GLU A 328 30.03 13.41 -10.05
C GLU A 328 28.83 13.86 -9.19
N VAL A 329 29.07 13.95 -7.87
CA VAL A 329 28.12 14.39 -6.84
C VAL A 329 28.61 15.73 -6.31
N ILE A 330 27.77 16.76 -6.39
CA ILE A 330 28.13 18.13 -6.00
C ILE A 330 27.03 18.70 -5.11
N GLU A 331 27.42 19.44 -4.07
CA GLU A 331 26.51 20.14 -3.17
C GLU A 331 26.93 21.60 -2.99
N THR A 332 25.95 22.49 -3.15
CA THR A 332 26.03 23.93 -2.90
C THR A 332 25.31 24.26 -1.59
N ASP A 333 25.34 25.53 -1.17
CA ASP A 333 24.70 25.96 0.09
C ASP A 333 23.17 25.97 -0.05
N ARG A 334 22.68 25.95 -1.30
CA ARG A 334 21.28 25.75 -1.65
C ARG A 334 20.91 24.28 -1.45
N GLY A 335 21.72 23.36 -1.97
CA GLY A 335 21.56 21.91 -1.79
C GLY A 335 22.33 21.07 -2.81
N PRO A 336 22.07 19.74 -2.85
CA PRO A 336 22.62 18.84 -3.86
C PRO A 336 22.26 19.24 -5.29
N VAL A 337 23.24 19.19 -6.21
CA VAL A 337 23.09 19.43 -7.66
C VAL A 337 22.57 18.17 -8.34
N ILE A 338 21.33 18.21 -8.81
CA ILE A 338 20.62 17.05 -9.40
C ILE A 338 20.62 17.04 -10.94
N ILE A 339 20.85 18.19 -11.59
CA ILE A 339 20.90 18.34 -13.05
C ILE A 339 22.14 19.16 -13.42
N GLY A 340 22.74 18.86 -14.57
CA GLY A 340 24.00 19.44 -15.04
C GLY A 340 25.20 18.51 -14.83
N GLU A 341 26.27 18.70 -15.61
CA GLU A 341 27.54 17.96 -15.51
C GLU A 341 28.71 18.90 -15.78
N VAL A 342 29.77 18.87 -14.97
CA VAL A 342 30.86 19.85 -15.07
C VAL A 342 31.92 19.36 -16.06
N THR A 343 31.65 19.47 -17.36
CA THR A 343 32.54 18.98 -18.44
C THR A 343 33.90 19.70 -18.44
N GLY A 344 34.91 19.08 -17.82
CA GLY A 344 36.30 19.55 -17.78
C GLY A 344 37.17 18.85 -18.82
N GLY A 345 37.47 19.51 -19.93
CA GLY A 345 38.32 18.96 -20.99
C GLY A 345 39.79 18.84 -20.58
N VAL A 346 40.20 17.67 -20.08
CA VAL A 346 41.62 17.34 -19.87
C VAL A 346 42.25 16.95 -21.20
N GLY A 347 43.01 17.86 -21.81
CA GLY A 347 43.67 17.63 -23.10
C GLY A 347 44.79 16.59 -23.02
N GLY A 348 44.50 15.34 -23.40
CA GLY A 348 45.51 14.31 -23.65
C GLY A 348 46.33 14.62 -24.91
N PRO A 349 47.66 14.42 -24.92
CA PRO A 349 48.51 14.87 -26.02
C PRO A 349 48.54 13.90 -27.21
N GLY A 350 48.21 14.42 -28.40
CA GLY A 350 48.82 14.04 -29.68
C GLY A 350 48.60 12.62 -30.23
N GLY A 351 47.50 12.42 -30.95
CA GLY A 351 47.37 11.38 -31.98
C GLY A 351 47.12 12.03 -33.34
N ALA A 352 47.98 11.80 -34.33
CA ALA A 352 47.90 12.44 -35.66
C ALA A 352 47.39 11.48 -36.75
N GLY A 353 46.69 12.03 -37.75
CA GLY A 353 46.02 11.30 -38.83
C GLY A 353 44.75 12.06 -39.26
N ASP A 354 44.81 13.17 -39.98
CA ASP A 354 45.27 13.39 -41.37
C ASP A 354 44.11 13.35 -42.38
N SER A 355 44.24 14.12 -43.47
CA SER A 355 43.22 14.54 -44.45
C SER A 355 42.08 15.42 -43.90
N GLY A 356 41.70 16.55 -44.52
CA GLY A 356 42.36 17.31 -45.59
C GLY A 356 41.39 17.88 -46.61
N ASP A 357 41.47 19.20 -46.84
CA ASP A 357 40.72 19.99 -47.84
C ASP A 357 39.18 20.07 -47.61
N GLY A 358 38.49 21.22 -47.74
CA GLY A 358 38.96 22.60 -47.88
C GLY A 358 38.05 23.46 -48.76
N THR A 359 37.59 24.62 -48.28
CA THR A 359 37.25 25.84 -49.04
C THR A 359 36.78 26.97 -48.10
N VAL A 360 36.94 28.24 -48.52
CA VAL A 360 36.68 29.44 -47.68
C VAL A 360 36.10 30.59 -48.52
N ALA A 361 35.05 31.24 -48.02
CA ALA A 361 34.63 32.63 -48.31
C ALA A 361 33.66 33.05 -47.19
N ASP A 362 33.83 34.09 -46.35
CA ASP A 362 34.42 35.44 -46.42
C ASP A 362 33.39 36.57 -46.61
N ALA A 363 33.09 37.26 -45.49
CA ALA A 363 32.77 38.68 -45.32
C ALA A 363 32.35 38.88 -43.84
N SER A 364 33.08 39.50 -42.89
CA SER A 364 33.89 40.74 -42.88
C SER A 364 33.02 42.03 -42.91
N ALA A 365 33.22 43.06 -42.08
CA ALA A 365 33.99 43.23 -40.82
C ALA A 365 33.43 44.43 -40.01
N GLY A 366 33.86 44.66 -38.75
CA GLY A 366 33.36 45.79 -37.94
C GLY A 366 33.92 45.94 -36.51
N ASP A 367 35.23 46.16 -36.37
CA ASP A 367 35.91 46.51 -35.10
C ASP A 367 35.66 47.99 -34.67
N VAL A 368 36.15 48.59 -33.57
CA VAL A 368 37.15 48.32 -32.49
C VAL A 368 36.71 49.13 -31.23
N ALA A 369 37.18 48.95 -29.99
CA ALA A 369 37.73 47.82 -29.21
C ALA A 369 38.13 48.32 -27.79
N GLY A 370 38.19 47.44 -26.77
CA GLY A 370 38.88 47.69 -25.49
C GLY A 370 38.03 47.51 -24.21
N GLY A 371 38.48 46.77 -23.18
CA GLY A 371 39.63 45.84 -23.16
C GLY A 371 40.02 45.33 -21.76
N GLY A 372 40.56 44.10 -21.69
CA GLY A 372 41.56 43.75 -20.66
C GLY A 372 41.11 43.14 -19.33
N ALA A 373 40.42 41.99 -19.34
CA ALA A 373 40.50 41.01 -18.26
C ALA A 373 40.41 39.60 -18.86
N ALA A 374 41.35 38.70 -18.54
CA ALA A 374 41.57 37.47 -19.31
C ALA A 374 41.35 36.18 -18.51
N GLY A 375 40.75 35.18 -19.16
CA GLY A 375 41.23 33.80 -19.02
C GLY A 375 40.57 32.88 -17.99
N ALA A 376 39.34 33.14 -17.54
CA ALA A 376 38.49 32.08 -16.99
C ALA A 376 37.41 31.74 -18.02
N SER A 377 37.45 30.54 -18.61
CA SER A 377 36.40 30.09 -19.51
C SER A 377 35.11 29.86 -18.74
N SER A 378 34.06 30.61 -19.03
CA SER A 378 32.71 30.23 -18.64
C SER A 378 32.38 28.87 -19.24
N LEU A 379 31.91 27.95 -18.40
CA LEU A 379 31.29 26.72 -18.89
C LEU A 379 29.87 27.08 -19.34
N ASP A 380 29.76 27.63 -20.55
CA ASP A 380 28.49 27.77 -21.28
C ASP A 380 28.03 26.37 -21.76
N ALA A 381 27.69 25.52 -20.79
CA ALA A 381 27.48 24.08 -20.94
C ALA A 381 26.38 23.56 -19.99
N GLY A 382 25.13 23.92 -20.29
CA GLY A 382 23.93 23.36 -19.65
C GLY A 382 23.49 24.03 -18.34
N PRO A 383 22.22 23.87 -17.94
CA PRO A 383 21.71 24.40 -16.68
C PRO A 383 22.07 23.47 -15.52
N PHE A 384 23.00 23.88 -14.66
CA PHE A 384 23.16 23.27 -13.35
C PHE A 384 21.93 23.60 -12.49
N ILE A 385 21.33 22.60 -11.83
CA ILE A 385 20.17 22.81 -10.95
C ILE A 385 20.36 22.03 -9.64
N SER A 386 20.30 22.75 -8.51
CA SER A 386 20.28 22.17 -7.16
C SER A 386 18.88 22.08 -6.58
N LEU A 387 18.67 21.09 -5.70
CA LEU A 387 17.40 20.79 -5.04
C LEU A 387 17.49 21.09 -3.53
N ARG A 388 16.67 22.02 -3.04
CA ARG A 388 16.53 22.34 -1.61
C ARG A 388 15.22 21.77 -1.07
N TYR A 389 15.29 20.85 -0.11
CA TYR A 389 14.12 20.19 0.51
C TYR A 389 14.29 20.10 2.04
N PRO A 390 13.20 20.08 2.85
CA PRO A 390 13.29 20.37 4.27
C PRO A 390 14.21 19.39 5.06
N PRO A 391 14.11 18.06 4.92
CA PRO A 391 15.04 17.11 5.56
C PRO A 391 16.51 17.33 5.21
N ARG A 392 16.83 17.83 4.00
CA ARG A 392 18.21 18.19 3.63
C ARG A 392 18.71 19.40 4.42
N VAL A 393 17.84 20.36 4.68
CA VAL A 393 18.17 21.60 5.41
C VAL A 393 18.18 21.36 6.92
N THR A 394 17.09 20.87 7.50
CA THR A 394 16.93 20.68 8.96
C THR A 394 17.72 19.47 9.47
N GLY A 395 17.80 18.39 8.68
CA GLY A 395 18.15 17.07 9.18
C GLY A 395 17.01 16.41 9.97
N GLU A 396 15.75 16.81 9.78
CA GLU A 396 14.60 16.23 10.46
C GLU A 396 13.62 15.63 9.43
N LEU A 397 13.03 14.48 9.75
CA LEU A 397 12.07 13.78 8.89
C LEU A 397 10.70 13.57 9.57
N GLY A 398 10.58 13.86 10.88
CA GLY A 398 9.38 13.62 11.67
C GLY A 398 9.20 12.18 12.15
N PHE A 399 10.23 11.34 12.11
CA PHE A 399 10.13 9.93 12.57
C PHE A 399 9.82 9.78 14.06
N ASP A 400 10.16 10.77 14.90
CA ASP A 400 9.73 10.85 16.31
C ASP A 400 8.19 10.85 16.48
N VAL A 401 7.43 11.17 15.42
CA VAL A 401 5.97 11.13 15.43
C VAL A 401 5.44 9.69 15.41
N LEU A 402 6.13 8.75 14.74
CA LEU A 402 5.62 7.40 14.52
C LEU A 402 5.34 6.65 15.83
N PRO A 403 6.25 6.61 16.84
CA PRO A 403 5.97 5.96 18.12
C PRO A 403 4.92 6.66 18.98
N ALA A 404 4.57 7.92 18.66
CA ALA A 404 3.50 8.66 19.32
C ALA A 404 2.12 8.33 18.70
N LEU A 405 2.04 8.20 17.37
CA LEU A 405 0.81 7.78 16.68
C LEU A 405 0.31 6.41 17.17
N LEU A 406 1.20 5.43 17.39
CA LEU A 406 0.78 4.11 17.85
C LEU A 406 0.18 4.16 19.27
N ARG A 407 0.72 5.03 20.13
CA ARG A 407 0.32 5.21 21.54
C ARG A 407 -0.88 6.13 21.74
N ALA A 408 -1.29 6.89 20.73
CA ALA A 408 -2.40 7.83 20.80
C ALA A 408 -3.68 7.13 21.30
N ARG A 409 -4.45 7.82 22.16
CA ARG A 409 -5.74 7.32 22.69
C ARG A 409 -6.90 8.23 22.33
N THR A 410 -6.61 9.46 21.91
CA THR A 410 -7.53 10.52 21.51
C THR A 410 -7.00 11.24 20.27
N VAL A 411 -7.86 12.00 19.62
CA VAL A 411 -7.49 12.94 18.55
C VAL A 411 -6.54 14.03 19.06
N ALA A 412 -6.59 14.41 20.34
CA ALA A 412 -5.67 15.40 20.92
C ALA A 412 -4.22 14.88 20.98
N ASP A 413 -4.02 13.58 21.24
CA ASP A 413 -2.69 12.96 21.19
C ASP A 413 -2.13 12.98 19.76
N LEU A 414 -2.97 12.67 18.76
CA LEU A 414 -2.61 12.74 17.35
C LEU A 414 -2.28 14.16 16.89
N ASP A 415 -3.11 15.16 17.21
CA ASP A 415 -2.87 16.57 16.83
C ASP A 415 -1.55 17.09 17.40
N THR A 416 -1.26 16.73 18.65
CA THR A 416 0.01 17.06 19.34
C THR A 416 1.21 16.36 18.71
N ALA A 417 1.09 15.07 18.35
CA ALA A 417 2.16 14.32 17.70
C ALA A 417 2.48 14.90 16.31
N LEU A 418 1.46 15.27 15.53
CA LEU A 418 1.58 15.78 14.16
C LEU A 418 2.26 17.15 14.05
N ASP A 419 2.42 17.90 15.13
CA ASP A 419 3.20 19.15 15.16
C ASP A 419 4.72 18.92 14.95
N ARG A 420 5.22 17.69 15.09
CA ARG A 420 6.61 17.32 14.76
C ARG A 420 6.77 16.62 13.40
N TRP A 421 5.72 16.61 12.56
CA TRP A 421 5.76 16.00 11.24
C TRP A 421 6.45 16.89 10.19
N VAL A 422 7.29 16.33 9.31
CA VAL A 422 8.09 17.09 8.34
C VAL A 422 7.71 16.78 6.88
N GLU A 423 7.90 15.55 6.41
CA GLU A 423 7.71 15.18 5.00
C GLU A 423 7.14 13.75 4.88
N PRO A 424 6.17 13.46 3.98
CA PRO A 424 5.47 14.38 3.07
C PRO A 424 4.44 15.27 3.77
N VAL A 425 4.15 16.43 3.17
CA VAL A 425 3.10 17.34 3.67
C VAL A 425 1.73 16.76 3.30
N ASN A 426 0.94 16.42 4.32
CA ASN A 426 -0.31 15.67 4.20
C ASN A 426 -1.50 16.47 4.76
N VAL A 427 -2.70 16.25 4.20
CA VAL A 427 -3.96 16.53 4.92
C VAL A 427 -4.31 15.30 5.72
N VAL A 428 -4.56 15.47 7.02
CA VAL A 428 -4.90 14.42 7.97
C VAL A 428 -6.38 14.50 8.34
N LEU A 429 -7.05 13.36 8.35
CA LEU A 429 -8.36 13.14 8.97
C LEU A 429 -8.20 12.17 10.14
N ALA A 430 -8.76 12.48 11.30
CA ALA A 430 -8.77 11.57 12.46
C ALA A 430 -10.05 11.72 13.29
N ALA A 431 -10.43 10.66 14.01
CA ALA A 431 -11.60 10.62 14.88
C ALA A 431 -11.38 9.64 16.05
N ASP A 432 -12.03 9.90 17.19
CA ASP A 432 -11.99 9.01 18.37
C ASP A 432 -13.38 8.67 18.95
N THR A 433 -13.39 7.65 19.82
CA THR A 433 -14.56 7.16 20.56
C THR A 433 -15.14 8.14 21.58
N ALA A 434 -14.45 9.24 21.88
CA ALA A 434 -14.96 10.32 22.74
C ALA A 434 -15.67 11.43 21.94
N GLY A 435 -15.72 11.30 20.60
CA GLY A 435 -16.31 12.29 19.71
C GLY A 435 -15.35 13.38 19.24
N GLY A 436 -14.05 13.25 19.52
CA GLY A 436 -13.02 14.09 18.93
C GLY A 436 -12.90 13.83 17.43
N ALA A 437 -12.64 14.89 16.64
CA ALA A 437 -12.38 14.80 15.21
C ALA A 437 -11.40 15.90 14.75
N LEU A 438 -10.59 15.61 13.73
CA LEU A 438 -9.51 16.48 13.24
C LEU A 438 -9.46 16.52 11.71
N HIS A 439 -9.27 17.73 11.16
CA HIS A 439 -9.02 17.97 9.74
C HIS A 439 -7.97 19.08 9.59
N ARG A 440 -6.70 18.71 9.44
CA ARG A 440 -5.56 19.64 9.37
C ARG A 440 -4.55 19.28 8.28
N VAL A 441 -3.70 20.23 7.92
CA VAL A 441 -2.41 19.93 7.27
C VAL A 441 -1.36 19.60 8.33
N ALA A 442 -0.48 18.64 8.04
CA ALA A 442 0.72 18.29 8.81
C ALA A 442 1.93 18.22 7.88
N GLY A 443 3.11 18.66 8.34
CA GLY A 443 4.36 18.70 7.55
C GLY A 443 5.04 20.08 7.57
N HIS A 444 6.24 20.17 7.01
CA HIS A 444 7.03 21.41 7.01
C HIS A 444 7.00 22.10 5.64
N VAL A 445 6.48 23.33 5.58
CA VAL A 445 6.51 24.18 4.38
C VAL A 445 7.38 25.43 4.68
N PRO A 446 8.52 25.62 4.02
CA PRO A 446 9.45 26.71 4.33
C PRO A 446 8.96 28.08 3.82
N VAL A 447 9.20 29.14 4.60
CA VAL A 447 8.87 30.53 4.21
C VAL A 447 9.88 31.07 3.21
N ARG A 448 9.38 31.48 2.03
CA ARG A 448 10.17 31.90 0.86
C ARG A 448 9.27 32.64 -0.16
N PRO A 449 9.82 33.30 -1.19
CA PRO A 449 9.03 33.98 -2.21
C PRO A 449 8.10 33.04 -2.99
N TYR A 450 7.00 33.60 -3.51
CA TYR A 450 6.00 32.83 -4.26
C TYR A 450 6.56 32.23 -5.56
N VAL A 451 7.46 32.93 -6.25
CA VAL A 451 8.05 32.49 -7.52
C VAL A 451 8.88 31.21 -7.42
N ASN A 452 9.48 30.94 -6.24
CA ASN A 452 10.16 29.66 -5.95
C ASN A 452 9.24 28.45 -6.15
N ARG A 453 7.93 28.59 -5.89
CA ARG A 453 6.93 27.53 -6.12
C ARG A 453 6.64 27.29 -7.61
N LEU A 454 6.88 28.29 -8.44
CA LEU A 454 6.53 28.25 -9.85
C LEU A 454 7.68 27.73 -10.74
N ARG A 455 8.94 28.06 -10.43
CA ARG A 455 10.06 28.03 -11.38
C ARG A 455 11.38 27.56 -10.77
N VAL A 456 12.38 27.39 -11.63
CA VAL A 456 13.80 27.28 -11.24
C VAL A 456 14.37 28.70 -11.08
N VAL A 457 14.71 29.09 -9.86
CA VAL A 457 15.12 30.47 -9.51
C VAL A 457 16.65 30.65 -9.51
N PRO A 458 17.22 31.84 -9.76
CA PRO A 458 18.67 32.09 -9.66
C PRO A 458 19.25 31.70 -8.29
N ALA A 459 20.44 31.10 -8.28
CA ALA A 459 21.10 30.65 -7.05
C ALA A 459 21.90 31.76 -6.32
N GLU A 460 22.40 32.75 -7.06
CA GLU A 460 23.22 33.83 -6.50
C GLU A 460 22.42 35.02 -5.95
N ASP A 461 21.13 35.13 -6.28
CA ASP A 461 20.30 36.26 -5.87
C ASP A 461 19.62 35.97 -4.52
N PRO A 462 19.97 36.70 -3.44
CA PRO A 462 19.42 36.47 -2.10
C PRO A 462 17.92 36.76 -2.01
N ALA A 463 17.30 37.41 -3.01
CA ALA A 463 15.85 37.58 -3.08
C ALA A 463 15.08 36.23 -3.06
N TYR A 464 15.70 35.13 -3.52
CA TYR A 464 15.09 33.78 -3.58
C TYR A 464 15.44 32.87 -2.40
N ALA A 465 16.13 33.39 -1.37
CA ALA A 465 16.50 32.62 -0.20
C ALA A 465 15.27 32.13 0.60
N TRP A 466 15.43 31.02 1.32
CA TRP A 466 14.52 30.62 2.38
C TRP A 466 14.78 31.50 3.61
N ARG A 467 13.77 31.69 4.45
CA ARG A 467 13.95 32.23 5.80
C ARG A 467 14.23 31.08 6.75
N ASP A 468 15.51 30.81 7.00
CA ASP A 468 15.90 29.67 7.83
C ASP A 468 15.29 29.79 9.25
N GLY A 469 14.63 28.71 9.68
CA GLY A 469 13.88 28.67 10.95
C GLY A 469 12.41 29.12 10.87
N GLU A 470 11.94 29.74 9.77
CA GLU A 470 10.53 30.09 9.59
C GLU A 470 9.77 29.02 8.76
N ALA A 471 8.66 28.52 9.32
CA ALA A 471 7.71 27.66 8.63
C ALA A 471 6.38 28.38 8.36
N VAL A 472 5.72 28.07 7.24
CA VAL A 472 4.38 28.58 6.91
C VAL A 472 3.35 27.93 7.86
N PRO A 473 2.48 28.70 8.53
CA PRO A 473 1.43 28.15 9.39
C PRO A 473 0.52 27.18 8.62
N LEU A 474 0.32 25.99 9.18
CA LEU A 474 -0.45 24.92 8.55
C LEU A 474 -1.97 25.13 8.75
N PRO A 475 -2.78 25.14 7.68
CA PRO A 475 -4.23 25.26 7.80
C PRO A 475 -4.88 24.09 8.56
N ARG A 476 -5.91 24.41 9.34
CA ARG A 476 -6.84 23.46 9.99
C ARG A 476 -8.27 23.97 9.84
N THR A 477 -9.24 23.08 9.88
CA THR A 477 -10.67 23.37 9.80
C THR A 477 -11.45 22.39 10.68
N ASP A 478 -12.69 22.72 11.00
CA ASP A 478 -13.58 21.83 11.75
C ASP A 478 -13.85 20.56 10.92
N ALA A 479 -13.80 19.41 11.60
CA ALA A 479 -13.78 18.09 10.98
C ALA A 479 -15.17 17.45 10.82
N ASP A 480 -16.18 18.03 11.47
CA ASP A 480 -17.60 17.76 11.25
C ASP A 480 -18.10 18.40 9.94
N GLY A 481 -17.62 19.62 9.61
CA GLY A 481 -17.91 20.28 8.35
C GLY A 481 -19.42 20.50 8.09
N PRO A 482 -19.83 20.69 6.83
CA PRO A 482 -21.24 20.69 6.47
C PRO A 482 -21.86 19.31 6.71
N ASP A 483 -22.93 19.27 7.50
CA ASP A 483 -23.77 18.10 7.75
C ASP A 483 -23.05 16.84 8.30
N GLY A 484 -21.89 16.99 8.96
CA GLY A 484 -21.16 15.86 9.55
C GLY A 484 -20.27 15.07 8.58
N ILE A 485 -19.83 15.71 7.49
CA ILE A 485 -18.98 15.12 6.44
C ILE A 485 -17.73 15.97 6.20
N ALA A 486 -16.55 15.38 6.38
CA ALA A 486 -15.29 15.89 5.83
C ALA A 486 -14.78 15.00 4.69
N VAL A 487 -14.25 15.62 3.63
CA VAL A 487 -13.71 14.94 2.43
C VAL A 487 -12.48 15.69 1.95
N MET A 488 -11.45 14.96 1.52
CA MET A 488 -10.29 15.44 0.78
C MET A 488 -9.99 14.50 -0.38
N ALA A 489 -9.87 15.02 -1.60
CA ALA A 489 -9.46 14.26 -2.79
C ALA A 489 -8.38 15.02 -3.59
N ASN A 490 -7.43 15.62 -2.87
CA ASN A 490 -6.33 16.44 -3.39
C ASN A 490 -6.77 17.69 -4.16
N GLU A 491 -8.03 18.14 -4.01
CA GLU A 491 -8.51 19.33 -4.69
C GLU A 491 -7.94 20.62 -4.06
N ARG A 492 -8.25 21.77 -4.67
CA ARG A 492 -8.00 23.10 -4.06
C ARG A 492 -8.93 23.33 -2.84
N GLY A 493 -8.62 22.65 -1.75
CA GLY A 493 -9.31 22.72 -0.46
C GLY A 493 -8.41 23.32 0.62
N LEU A 494 -8.34 22.67 1.80
CA LEU A 494 -7.62 23.13 2.98
C LEU A 494 -6.15 23.53 2.72
N ALA A 495 -5.46 22.81 1.83
CA ALA A 495 -4.06 23.06 1.49
C ALA A 495 -3.83 24.10 0.37
N ALA A 496 -4.89 24.76 -0.14
CA ALA A 496 -4.79 25.76 -1.21
C ALA A 496 -3.72 26.88 -1.01
N PRO A 497 -3.42 27.37 0.22
CA PRO A 497 -2.35 28.35 0.44
C PRO A 497 -0.92 27.81 0.25
N LEU A 498 -0.74 26.49 0.13
CA LEU A 498 0.56 25.82 0.17
C LEU A 498 1.00 25.28 -1.19
N GLY A 499 0.06 24.82 -2.02
CA GLY A 499 0.33 24.20 -3.34
C GLY A 499 0.30 25.16 -4.53
N VAL A 500 0.41 24.59 -5.74
CA VAL A 500 0.27 25.28 -7.04
C VAL A 500 -0.62 24.46 -7.96
N GLU A 501 -0.24 23.21 -8.21
CA GLU A 501 -0.97 22.20 -8.99
C GLU A 501 -1.76 21.32 -8.01
N PHE A 502 -3.01 21.00 -8.34
CA PHE A 502 -3.96 20.26 -7.51
C PHE A 502 -4.85 19.41 -8.41
N ALA A 503 -5.50 18.38 -7.86
CA ALA A 503 -6.50 17.63 -8.60
C ALA A 503 -7.73 18.48 -8.94
N PRO A 504 -8.40 18.24 -10.08
CA PRO A 504 -9.71 18.80 -10.35
C PRO A 504 -10.71 18.44 -9.25
N GLY A 505 -11.57 19.38 -8.88
CA GLY A 505 -12.54 19.21 -7.78
C GLY A 505 -13.68 18.22 -8.07
N HIS A 506 -13.51 17.27 -9.00
CA HIS A 506 -14.52 16.28 -9.39
C HIS A 506 -14.68 15.20 -8.32
N ARG A 507 -13.61 14.48 -7.99
CA ARG A 507 -13.61 13.37 -7.03
C ARG A 507 -14.22 13.77 -5.69
N ALA A 508 -13.73 14.85 -5.08
CA ALA A 508 -14.24 15.31 -3.78
C ALA A 508 -15.68 15.83 -3.82
N ARG A 509 -16.14 16.46 -4.92
CA ARG A 509 -17.56 16.81 -5.07
C ARG A 509 -18.41 15.56 -5.20
N ARG A 510 -17.96 14.55 -5.95
CA ARG A 510 -18.69 13.29 -6.15
C ARG A 510 -18.80 12.48 -4.86
N ILE A 511 -17.73 12.39 -4.06
CA ILE A 511 -17.78 11.78 -2.73
C ILE A 511 -18.80 12.53 -1.83
N ARG A 512 -18.79 13.87 -1.82
CA ARG A 512 -19.79 14.66 -1.06
C ARG A 512 -21.23 14.48 -1.58
N GLU A 513 -21.44 14.36 -2.90
CA GLU A 513 -22.74 14.02 -3.51
C GLU A 513 -23.25 12.65 -3.04
N LEU A 514 -22.36 11.64 -3.01
CA LEU A 514 -22.70 10.26 -2.64
C LEU A 514 -23.00 10.16 -1.14
N LEU A 515 -22.08 10.59 -0.29
CA LEU A 515 -22.24 10.57 1.18
C LEU A 515 -23.43 11.43 1.63
N GLY A 516 -23.69 12.53 0.93
CA GLY A 516 -24.84 13.41 1.15
C GLY A 516 -26.20 12.76 0.94
N ALA A 517 -26.29 11.68 0.16
CA ALA A 517 -27.55 10.99 -0.16
C ALA A 517 -28.07 10.04 0.95
N GLY A 518 -27.29 9.78 2.00
CA GLY A 518 -27.63 8.88 3.10
C GLY A 518 -27.24 9.42 4.48
N ALA A 519 -27.89 8.90 5.53
CA ALA A 519 -27.64 9.30 6.93
C ALA A 519 -27.22 8.14 7.86
N ASP A 520 -27.39 6.89 7.43
CA ASP A 520 -27.15 5.69 8.25
C ASP A 520 -25.99 4.86 7.66
N TRP A 521 -24.83 5.48 7.42
CA TRP A 521 -23.71 4.81 6.76
C TRP A 521 -23.12 3.68 7.62
N THR A 522 -22.77 2.57 6.96
CA THR A 522 -22.04 1.43 7.54
C THR A 522 -20.66 1.29 6.88
N PRO A 523 -19.75 0.47 7.44
CA PRO A 523 -18.47 0.17 6.81
C PRO A 523 -18.61 -0.48 5.44
N ASP A 524 -19.45 -1.51 5.32
CA ASP A 524 -19.72 -2.20 4.06
C ASP A 524 -20.37 -1.29 3.00
N GLY A 525 -21.15 -0.29 3.44
CA GLY A 525 -21.72 0.73 2.55
C GLY A 525 -20.68 1.63 1.86
N GLN A 526 -19.49 1.81 2.43
CA GLN A 526 -18.45 2.67 1.82
C GLN A 526 -17.89 2.10 0.51
N ALA A 527 -18.04 0.79 0.25
CA ALA A 527 -17.57 0.16 -0.99
C ALA A 527 -18.15 0.86 -2.23
N ALA A 528 -19.44 1.20 -2.21
CA ALA A 528 -20.13 1.91 -3.29
C ALA A 528 -19.58 3.33 -3.55
N VAL A 529 -18.93 3.96 -2.56
CA VAL A 529 -18.27 5.26 -2.71
C VAL A 529 -16.91 5.09 -3.36
N HIS A 530 -16.11 4.10 -2.92
CA HIS A 530 -14.81 3.78 -3.53
C HIS A 530 -14.91 3.34 -5.00
N THR A 531 -16.05 2.80 -5.43
CA THR A 531 -16.27 2.28 -6.79
C THR A 531 -17.00 3.24 -7.73
N ASP A 532 -17.21 4.52 -7.37
CA ASP A 532 -17.93 5.43 -8.27
C ASP A 532 -17.07 5.85 -9.48
N THR A 533 -17.58 5.53 -10.67
CA THR A 533 -16.93 5.63 -11.98
C THR A 533 -17.31 6.90 -12.77
N ARG A 534 -17.97 7.88 -12.13
CA ARG A 534 -18.63 9.00 -12.82
C ARG A 534 -17.66 10.09 -13.25
N LEU A 535 -17.30 10.09 -14.54
CA LEU A 535 -16.30 10.98 -15.12
C LEU A 535 -16.83 12.40 -15.37
N ALA A 536 -16.75 13.27 -14.35
CA ALA A 536 -17.27 14.63 -14.43
C ALA A 536 -16.46 15.58 -15.35
N SER A 537 -15.17 15.33 -15.57
CA SER A 537 -14.30 16.10 -16.49
C SER A 537 -14.62 15.91 -17.98
N SER A 538 -15.50 14.96 -18.33
CA SER A 538 -16.01 14.80 -19.70
C SER A 538 -16.86 15.97 -20.22
N ARG A 539 -17.35 16.83 -19.32
CA ARG A 539 -18.31 17.91 -19.63
C ARG A 539 -17.86 18.89 -20.72
N PRO A 540 -16.62 19.42 -20.76
CA PRO A 540 -16.21 20.38 -21.79
C PRO A 540 -16.15 19.73 -23.18
N LEU A 541 -15.60 18.51 -23.28
CA LEU A 541 -15.49 17.76 -24.52
C LEU A 541 -16.88 17.41 -25.08
N LEU A 542 -17.78 16.87 -24.25
CA LEU A 542 -19.16 16.57 -24.66
C LEU A 542 -19.95 17.85 -25.01
N SER A 543 -19.67 18.98 -24.34
CA SER A 543 -20.30 20.26 -24.67
C SER A 543 -19.85 20.79 -26.04
N LEU A 544 -18.57 20.66 -26.39
CA LEU A 544 -18.07 21.00 -27.73
C LEU A 544 -18.62 20.03 -28.80
N LEU A 545 -18.69 18.73 -28.48
CA LEU A 545 -19.23 17.69 -29.37
C LEU A 545 -20.70 17.95 -29.73
N ALA A 546 -21.50 18.48 -28.80
CA ALA A 546 -22.90 18.86 -29.05
C ALA A 546 -23.07 20.00 -30.08
N TRP A 547 -22.06 20.85 -30.24
CA TRP A 547 -22.07 21.98 -31.18
C TRP A 547 -21.06 21.80 -32.34
N ALA A 548 -20.49 20.60 -32.49
CA ALA A 548 -19.50 20.29 -33.53
C ALA A 548 -20.10 20.49 -34.94
N PRO A 549 -19.53 21.38 -35.77
CA PRO A 549 -20.11 21.71 -37.07
C PRO A 549 -19.76 20.67 -38.15
N GLY A 550 -20.64 20.51 -39.13
CA GLY A 550 -20.34 19.82 -40.39
C GLY A 550 -20.20 18.29 -40.31
N LEU A 551 -20.62 17.67 -39.20
CA LEU A 551 -20.53 16.22 -39.01
C LEU A 551 -21.32 15.44 -40.08
N GLY A 552 -20.69 14.38 -40.60
CA GLY A 552 -21.31 13.36 -41.43
C GLY A 552 -22.09 12.32 -40.60
N PRO A 553 -22.92 11.48 -41.24
CA PRO A 553 -23.90 10.63 -40.54
C PRO A 553 -23.31 9.59 -39.58
N ALA A 554 -22.00 9.29 -39.65
CA ALA A 554 -21.32 8.43 -38.68
C ALA A 554 -20.95 9.20 -37.40
N ALA A 555 -20.31 10.37 -37.55
CA ALA A 555 -19.99 11.26 -36.44
C ALA A 555 -21.24 11.79 -35.73
N GLU A 556 -22.35 12.00 -36.44
CA GLU A 556 -23.65 12.32 -35.82
C GLU A 556 -24.17 11.19 -34.91
N ARG A 557 -24.08 9.92 -35.36
CA ARG A 557 -24.44 8.77 -34.50
C ARG A 557 -23.54 8.68 -33.27
N LEU A 558 -22.24 8.96 -33.42
CA LEU A 558 -21.27 8.98 -32.32
C LEU A 558 -21.57 10.10 -31.32
N ARG A 559 -21.80 11.34 -31.79
CA ARG A 559 -22.25 12.49 -30.99
C ARG A 559 -23.50 12.11 -30.20
N ASP A 560 -24.55 11.68 -30.89
CA ASP A 560 -25.86 11.42 -30.28
C ASP A 560 -25.80 10.25 -29.27
N ARG A 561 -24.89 9.29 -29.48
CA ARG A 561 -24.58 8.20 -28.53
C ARG A 561 -23.87 8.75 -27.28
N LEU A 562 -22.74 9.44 -27.45
CA LEU A 562 -21.95 9.99 -26.34
C LEU A 562 -22.66 11.10 -25.54
N LEU A 563 -23.66 11.78 -26.13
CA LEU A 563 -24.54 12.71 -25.41
C LEU A 563 -25.66 12.03 -24.62
N ARG A 564 -25.93 10.74 -24.85
CA ARG A 564 -26.86 9.92 -24.05
C ARG A 564 -26.14 9.06 -22.99
N TRP A 565 -24.84 8.82 -23.16
CA TRP A 565 -24.01 8.17 -22.13
C TRP A 565 -24.10 8.96 -20.82
N ASP A 566 -24.29 8.24 -19.72
CA ASP A 566 -24.46 8.80 -18.37
C ASP A 566 -23.16 9.40 -17.79
N ARG A 567 -22.02 8.95 -18.33
CA ARG A 567 -20.62 9.24 -17.97
C ARG A 567 -20.03 8.33 -16.89
N HIS A 568 -20.52 7.11 -16.74
CA HIS A 568 -19.83 6.09 -15.96
C HIS A 568 -18.80 5.35 -16.82
N MET A 569 -17.55 5.31 -16.35
CA MET A 569 -16.42 4.60 -16.96
C MET A 569 -16.41 3.12 -16.52
N ASP A 570 -17.53 2.44 -16.69
CA ASP A 570 -17.72 1.06 -16.23
C ASP A 570 -16.99 0.06 -17.13
N ALA A 571 -16.51 -1.04 -16.56
CA ALA A 571 -15.63 -1.99 -17.25
C ALA A 571 -16.29 -2.68 -18.46
N ASP A 572 -17.63 -2.86 -18.42
CA ASP A 572 -18.44 -3.40 -19.51
C ASP A 572 -18.88 -2.33 -20.54
N SER A 573 -18.67 -1.05 -20.26
CA SER A 573 -19.16 0.07 -21.08
C SER A 573 -18.35 0.24 -22.37
N THR A 574 -19.04 0.07 -23.51
CA THR A 574 -18.48 0.42 -24.84
C THR A 574 -18.63 1.92 -25.17
N ASP A 575 -19.45 2.66 -24.42
CA ASP A 575 -19.57 4.12 -24.52
C ASP A 575 -18.35 4.81 -23.89
N ALA A 576 -17.88 4.29 -22.75
CA ALA A 576 -16.62 4.71 -22.12
C ALA A 576 -15.42 4.53 -23.07
N THR A 577 -15.32 3.39 -23.76
CA THR A 577 -14.33 3.17 -24.83
C THR A 577 -14.40 4.22 -25.94
N LEU A 578 -15.59 4.56 -26.43
CA LEU A 578 -15.76 5.58 -27.47
C LEU A 578 -15.39 6.98 -26.98
N TYR A 579 -15.73 7.32 -25.73
CA TYR A 579 -15.30 8.56 -25.10
C TYR A 579 -13.77 8.62 -24.94
N ALA A 580 -13.13 7.54 -24.50
CA ALA A 580 -11.68 7.45 -24.36
C ALA A 580 -10.96 7.62 -25.71
N ARG A 581 -11.46 6.96 -26.78
CA ARG A 581 -10.98 7.15 -28.16
C ARG A 581 -11.12 8.61 -28.62
N LEU A 582 -12.26 9.26 -28.37
CA LEU A 582 -12.49 10.67 -28.70
C LEU A 582 -11.55 11.60 -27.94
N ARG A 583 -11.38 11.39 -26.63
CA ARG A 583 -10.42 12.12 -25.78
C ARG A 583 -8.99 12.03 -26.35
N THR A 584 -8.54 10.83 -26.65
CA THR A 584 -7.18 10.57 -27.15
C THR A 584 -6.94 11.23 -28.51
N ASP A 585 -7.86 11.12 -29.47
CA ASP A 585 -7.71 11.79 -30.77
C ASP A 585 -7.73 13.33 -30.64
N VAL A 586 -8.61 13.91 -29.81
CA VAL A 586 -8.61 15.36 -29.51
C VAL A 586 -7.27 15.81 -28.92
N VAL A 587 -6.70 15.05 -27.97
CA VAL A 587 -5.38 15.33 -27.38
C VAL A 587 -4.28 15.36 -28.44
N HIS A 588 -4.29 14.40 -29.38
CA HIS A 588 -3.32 14.40 -30.49
C HIS A 588 -3.52 15.57 -31.47
N ARG A 589 -4.76 15.95 -31.79
CA ARG A 589 -5.03 17.13 -32.64
C ARG A 589 -4.61 18.44 -31.97
N LEU A 590 -4.84 18.58 -30.67
CA LEU A 590 -4.32 19.72 -29.89
C LEU A 590 -2.78 19.73 -29.89
N ALA A 591 -2.13 18.58 -29.69
CA ALA A 591 -0.67 18.49 -29.74
C ALA A 591 -0.07 18.84 -31.12
N GLY A 592 -0.80 18.59 -32.21
CA GLY A 592 -0.43 19.02 -33.56
C GLY A 592 -0.70 20.49 -33.87
N HIS A 593 -1.48 21.20 -33.04
CA HIS A 593 -1.95 22.55 -33.32
C HIS A 593 -0.81 23.59 -33.27
N PRO A 594 -0.74 24.57 -34.21
CA PRO A 594 0.33 25.58 -34.24
C PRO A 594 0.56 26.32 -32.92
N ALA A 595 -0.48 26.58 -32.13
CA ALA A 595 -0.37 27.25 -30.83
C ALA A 595 0.40 26.45 -29.75
N LEU A 596 0.53 25.12 -29.93
CA LEU A 596 1.25 24.23 -29.01
C LEU A 596 2.56 23.66 -29.58
N LYS A 597 2.86 23.89 -30.87
CA LYS A 597 4.09 23.41 -31.52
C LYS A 597 5.38 23.79 -30.80
N GLY A 598 5.41 24.93 -30.10
CA GLY A 598 6.56 25.33 -29.29
C GLY A 598 6.93 24.34 -28.17
N VAL A 599 6.03 23.43 -27.77
CA VAL A 599 6.31 22.36 -26.80
C VAL A 599 6.02 20.96 -27.34
N THR A 600 5.86 20.75 -28.66
CA THR A 600 5.50 19.44 -29.22
C THR A 600 6.34 19.05 -30.44
N GLY A 601 6.28 17.77 -30.83
CA GLY A 601 6.95 17.29 -32.04
C GLY A 601 8.46 17.21 -31.88
N ALA A 602 9.19 18.06 -32.61
CA ALA A 602 10.65 18.20 -32.48
C ALA A 602 11.01 19.07 -31.25
N ASP A 603 10.22 20.10 -30.99
CA ASP A 603 10.37 21.02 -29.87
C ASP A 603 9.66 20.52 -28.59
N ASP A 604 9.50 19.21 -28.43
CA ASP A 604 8.96 18.61 -27.20
C ASP A 604 10.03 18.60 -26.08
N PRO A 605 9.79 19.20 -24.91
CA PRO A 605 10.72 19.19 -23.79
C PRO A 605 11.15 17.78 -23.32
N TRP A 606 10.33 16.73 -23.53
CA TRP A 606 10.73 15.34 -23.30
C TRP A 606 11.98 14.94 -24.11
N ARG A 607 12.19 15.51 -25.31
CA ARG A 607 13.35 15.17 -26.17
C ARG A 607 14.65 15.88 -25.76
N SER A 608 14.59 16.79 -24.79
CA SER A 608 15.74 17.61 -24.39
C SER A 608 16.81 16.80 -23.66
N THR A 609 18.04 16.83 -24.19
CA THR A 609 19.22 16.26 -23.52
C THR A 609 19.65 17.06 -22.28
N ALA A 610 19.18 18.30 -22.11
CA ALA A 610 19.47 19.13 -20.94
C ALA A 610 18.81 18.60 -19.64
N TYR A 611 17.91 17.63 -19.73
CA TYR A 611 17.28 16.98 -18.58
C TYR A 611 17.62 15.47 -18.55
N PRO A 612 18.01 14.91 -17.40
CA PRO A 612 18.12 13.45 -17.16
C PRO A 612 16.85 12.72 -17.60
N ALA A 613 16.98 11.48 -18.07
CA ALA A 613 15.84 10.74 -18.61
C ALA A 613 14.78 10.44 -17.55
N LEU A 614 15.19 10.26 -16.29
CA LEU A 614 14.31 10.18 -15.11
C LEU A 614 13.26 11.30 -15.05
N PHE A 615 13.60 12.54 -15.43
CA PHE A 615 12.66 13.68 -15.34
C PHE A 615 11.86 13.94 -16.62
N ARG A 616 12.23 13.34 -17.75
CA ARG A 616 11.52 13.51 -19.03
C ARG A 616 10.02 13.17 -18.96
N PRO A 617 9.53 12.17 -18.20
CA PRO A 617 8.09 11.90 -18.07
C PRO A 617 7.23 13.09 -17.62
N TRP A 618 7.76 14.00 -16.79
CA TRP A 618 7.06 15.21 -16.35
C TRP A 618 7.06 16.33 -17.41
N LEU A 619 7.85 16.17 -18.47
CA LEU A 619 8.10 17.11 -19.56
C LEU A 619 7.42 16.72 -20.88
N ALA A 620 6.87 15.51 -21.00
CA ALA A 620 6.18 15.06 -22.20
C ALA A 620 4.88 15.83 -22.43
N ALA A 621 4.80 16.54 -23.56
CA ALA A 621 3.69 17.46 -23.80
C ALA A 621 2.36 16.76 -24.10
N VAL A 622 2.37 15.58 -24.74
CA VAL A 622 1.13 14.83 -25.03
C VAL A 622 0.39 14.43 -23.75
N PRO A 623 1.01 13.77 -22.74
CA PRO A 623 0.44 13.61 -21.41
C PRO A 623 -0.01 14.93 -20.78
N ARG A 624 0.80 15.99 -20.82
CA ARG A 624 0.44 17.30 -20.22
C ARG A 624 -0.82 17.90 -20.85
N ILE A 625 -1.02 17.75 -22.16
CA ILE A 625 -2.25 18.14 -22.88
C ILE A 625 -3.43 17.23 -22.48
N GLY A 626 -3.17 15.93 -22.30
CA GLY A 626 -4.17 14.95 -21.86
C GLY A 626 -4.73 15.21 -20.46
N TYR A 627 -3.85 15.42 -19.47
CA TYR A 627 -4.25 15.77 -18.10
C TYR A 627 -4.88 17.17 -18.05
N ALA A 628 -4.35 18.17 -18.78
CA ALA A 628 -4.90 19.53 -18.80
C ALA A 628 -6.13 19.73 -19.71
N LEU A 629 -6.71 18.67 -20.28
CA LEU A 629 -7.67 18.79 -21.38
C LEU A 629 -8.91 19.63 -21.04
N GLU A 630 -9.47 19.51 -19.83
CA GLU A 630 -10.60 20.36 -19.39
C GLU A 630 -10.24 21.85 -19.42
N SER A 631 -9.05 22.22 -18.96
CA SER A 631 -8.54 23.59 -19.02
C SER A 631 -8.33 24.04 -20.47
N LEU A 632 -7.73 23.19 -21.32
CA LEU A 632 -7.45 23.52 -22.72
C LEU A 632 -8.72 23.62 -23.59
N LEU A 633 -9.79 22.91 -23.24
CA LEU A 633 -11.09 22.99 -23.91
C LEU A 633 -11.99 24.13 -23.38
N SER A 634 -11.73 24.63 -22.16
CA SER A 634 -12.53 25.69 -21.52
C SER A 634 -11.91 27.08 -21.63
N VAL A 635 -10.58 27.18 -21.51
CA VAL A 635 -9.81 28.44 -21.49
C VAL A 635 -9.39 28.84 -22.92
N GLY A 636 -9.28 30.15 -23.16
CA GLY A 636 -8.99 30.73 -24.48
C GLY A 636 -7.55 30.59 -24.99
N LEU A 637 -6.91 29.42 -24.85
CA LEU A 637 -5.66 29.13 -25.58
C LEU A 637 -5.90 29.14 -27.10
N LEU A 638 -7.05 28.61 -27.51
CA LEU A 638 -7.55 28.62 -28.87
C LEU A 638 -8.85 29.44 -28.95
N PRO A 639 -9.20 30.02 -30.11
CA PRO A 639 -10.56 30.45 -30.45
C PRO A 639 -11.60 29.34 -30.20
N TYR A 640 -12.88 29.68 -30.06
CA TYR A 640 -13.93 28.70 -29.78
C TYR A 640 -14.24 27.81 -31.01
N GLU A 641 -14.24 28.45 -32.18
CA GLU A 641 -14.34 27.85 -33.50
C GLU A 641 -13.25 26.81 -33.77
N ASP A 642 -12.00 27.07 -33.38
CA ASP A 642 -10.89 26.13 -33.52
C ASP A 642 -11.08 24.89 -32.63
N ARG A 643 -11.62 25.06 -31.41
CA ARG A 643 -11.93 23.94 -30.51
C ARG A 643 -13.09 23.09 -31.04
N LEU A 644 -14.12 23.73 -31.61
CA LEU A 644 -15.20 23.01 -32.30
C LEU A 644 -14.69 22.25 -33.53
N ALA A 645 -13.80 22.85 -34.33
CA ALA A 645 -13.23 22.20 -35.51
C ALA A 645 -12.34 20.99 -35.16
N VAL A 646 -11.54 21.10 -34.08
CA VAL A 646 -10.77 19.97 -33.54
C VAL A 646 -11.70 18.83 -33.10
N VAL A 647 -12.72 19.11 -32.27
CA VAL A 647 -13.63 18.07 -31.76
C VAL A 647 -14.48 17.45 -32.87
N ALA A 648 -14.89 18.23 -33.88
CA ALA A 648 -15.58 17.72 -35.07
C ALA A 648 -14.70 16.74 -35.87
N ALA A 649 -13.46 17.11 -36.16
CA ALA A 649 -12.53 16.27 -36.88
C ALA A 649 -12.15 14.98 -36.10
N SER A 650 -12.15 15.03 -34.77
CA SER A 650 -12.00 13.86 -33.92
C SER A 650 -13.23 12.95 -33.93
N ALA A 651 -14.44 13.51 -33.95
CA ALA A 651 -15.67 12.74 -34.03
C ALA A 651 -15.76 11.95 -35.35
N GLU A 652 -15.35 12.54 -36.47
CA GLU A 652 -15.26 11.84 -37.77
C GLU A 652 -14.27 10.68 -37.73
N ALA A 653 -13.05 10.91 -37.24
CA ALA A 653 -12.01 9.88 -37.20
C ALA A 653 -12.39 8.70 -36.31
N VAL A 654 -12.95 8.98 -35.12
CA VAL A 654 -13.40 7.93 -34.19
C VAL A 654 -14.65 7.20 -34.69
N ALA A 655 -15.57 7.89 -35.39
CA ALA A 655 -16.74 7.25 -35.97
C ALA A 655 -16.37 6.33 -37.14
N ALA A 656 -15.47 6.75 -38.04
CA ALA A 656 -14.96 5.90 -39.11
C ALA A 656 -14.24 4.66 -38.55
N ALA A 657 -13.34 4.85 -37.58
CA ALA A 657 -12.65 3.73 -36.92
C ALA A 657 -13.60 2.80 -36.14
N ALA A 658 -14.76 3.28 -35.67
CA ALA A 658 -15.76 2.47 -34.98
C ALA A 658 -16.72 1.72 -35.94
N ASP A 659 -17.01 2.29 -37.12
CA ASP A 659 -17.72 1.58 -38.20
C ASP A 659 -16.80 0.49 -38.83
N GLU A 660 -15.48 0.68 -38.86
CA GLU A 660 -14.49 -0.34 -39.29
C GLU A 660 -14.19 -1.39 -38.20
N THR A 661 -13.97 -0.98 -36.95
CA THR A 661 -13.65 -1.85 -35.80
C THR A 661 -14.46 -1.42 -34.58
N PRO A 662 -15.61 -2.09 -34.33
CA PRO A 662 -16.49 -1.78 -33.21
C PRO A 662 -15.75 -1.74 -31.86
N PRO A 663 -16.17 -0.85 -30.93
CA PRO A 663 -15.54 -0.73 -29.62
C PRO A 663 -15.84 -1.96 -28.74
N GLY A 664 -14.80 -2.58 -28.22
CA GLY A 664 -14.89 -3.50 -27.08
C GLY A 664 -15.16 -2.75 -25.76
N PRO A 665 -15.61 -3.45 -24.71
CA PRO A 665 -15.77 -2.90 -23.37
C PRO A 665 -14.53 -2.19 -22.82
N TRP A 666 -14.71 -1.18 -21.96
CA TRP A 666 -13.62 -0.38 -21.41
C TRP A 666 -12.53 -1.21 -20.73
N GLY A 667 -12.93 -2.19 -19.91
CA GLY A 667 -12.01 -3.09 -19.19
C GLY A 667 -11.16 -3.99 -20.10
N GLU A 668 -11.52 -4.17 -21.38
CA GLU A 668 -10.64 -4.89 -22.32
C GLU A 668 -9.39 -4.09 -22.66
N LEU A 669 -9.46 -2.76 -22.61
CA LEU A 669 -8.37 -1.81 -22.85
C LEU A 669 -7.75 -1.33 -21.53
N HIS A 670 -8.59 -1.00 -20.56
CA HIS A 670 -8.23 -0.41 -19.28
C HIS A 670 -7.86 -1.49 -18.26
N ARG A 671 -6.66 -2.04 -18.44
CA ARG A 671 -6.11 -3.08 -17.59
C ARG A 671 -5.00 -2.54 -16.69
N LEU A 672 -4.87 -3.16 -15.53
CA LEU A 672 -3.75 -2.92 -14.62
C LEU A 672 -2.42 -3.27 -15.32
N SER A 673 -1.43 -2.40 -15.16
CA SER A 673 -0.05 -2.62 -15.59
C SER A 673 0.87 -2.23 -14.43
N PRO A 674 1.08 -3.13 -13.46
CA PRO A 674 1.78 -2.80 -12.22
C PRO A 674 3.29 -2.71 -12.46
N TRP A 675 3.98 -1.88 -11.67
CA TRP A 675 5.44 -1.86 -11.68
C TRP A 675 5.99 -3.09 -10.94
N GLN A 676 7.05 -3.66 -11.49
CA GLN A 676 7.79 -4.80 -10.94
C GLN A 676 9.28 -4.54 -11.18
N ALA A 677 10.14 -4.93 -10.24
CA ALA A 677 11.59 -4.85 -10.43
C ALA A 677 12.10 -5.87 -11.49
N LEU A 678 11.39 -6.99 -11.70
CA LEU A 678 11.76 -8.06 -12.63
C LEU A 678 10.54 -8.60 -13.40
N PRO A 679 9.93 -7.81 -14.31
CA PRO A 679 8.67 -8.18 -14.97
C PRO A 679 8.76 -9.45 -15.84
N ASP A 680 9.93 -9.71 -16.44
CA ASP A 680 10.13 -10.79 -17.42
C ASP A 680 10.78 -12.07 -16.85
N ARG A 681 10.90 -12.20 -15.51
CA ARG A 681 11.64 -13.31 -14.86
C ARG A 681 10.87 -14.07 -13.78
N THR A 682 9.54 -14.08 -13.83
CA THR A 682 8.72 -14.95 -12.97
C THR A 682 8.92 -16.43 -13.37
N PRO A 683 9.10 -17.39 -12.42
CA PRO A 683 9.57 -18.75 -12.74
C PRO A 683 8.65 -19.60 -13.63
N ASP A 684 7.39 -19.23 -13.78
CA ASP A 684 6.34 -19.93 -14.53
C ASP A 684 6.09 -19.33 -15.93
N GLY A 685 6.64 -18.14 -16.22
CA GLY A 685 6.37 -17.38 -17.44
C GLY A 685 4.98 -16.74 -17.51
N SER A 686 4.18 -16.72 -16.42
CA SER A 686 2.79 -16.21 -16.43
C SER A 686 2.69 -14.71 -16.14
N GLY A 687 3.64 -14.18 -15.36
CA GLY A 687 3.49 -12.93 -14.58
C GLY A 687 3.26 -11.65 -15.40
N GLY A 688 3.47 -11.71 -16.72
CA GLY A 688 3.18 -10.61 -17.63
C GLY A 688 1.69 -10.40 -17.92
N GLN A 689 0.86 -11.45 -17.98
CA GLN A 689 -0.57 -11.36 -18.38
C GLN A 689 -1.56 -11.56 -17.24
N GLU A 690 -1.26 -12.44 -16.29
CA GLU A 690 -2.21 -12.83 -15.23
C GLU A 690 -2.52 -11.69 -14.24
N ILE A 691 -1.57 -10.77 -14.05
CA ILE A 691 -1.66 -9.62 -13.13
C ILE A 691 -2.34 -8.39 -13.80
N ARG A 692 -3.15 -8.59 -14.85
CA ARG A 692 -3.78 -7.51 -15.63
C ARG A 692 -5.32 -7.58 -15.66
N PRO A 693 -6.02 -7.53 -14.51
CA PRO A 693 -7.47 -7.39 -14.49
C PRO A 693 -7.91 -6.14 -15.28
N GLY A 694 -8.93 -6.32 -16.10
CA GLY A 694 -9.68 -5.22 -16.73
C GLY A 694 -10.60 -4.56 -15.70
N LEU A 695 -10.61 -3.24 -15.65
CA LEU A 695 -11.21 -2.50 -14.54
C LEU A 695 -12.05 -1.31 -15.01
N ALA A 696 -12.89 -0.85 -14.09
CA ALA A 696 -13.69 0.36 -14.23
C ALA A 696 -12.97 1.55 -13.61
N GLY A 697 -13.35 2.76 -14.02
CA GLY A 697 -12.77 4.01 -13.55
C GLY A 697 -11.95 4.74 -14.62
N ASP A 698 -11.46 5.92 -14.25
CA ASP A 698 -10.56 6.79 -15.01
C ASP A 698 -9.96 7.83 -14.03
N HIS A 699 -9.06 8.70 -14.46
CA HIS A 699 -8.30 9.60 -13.58
C HIS A 699 -9.16 10.50 -12.67
N ASP A 700 -10.20 11.14 -13.21
CA ASP A 700 -11.08 12.06 -12.45
C ASP A 700 -12.26 11.36 -11.73
N CYS A 701 -12.41 10.04 -11.86
CA CYS A 701 -13.43 9.25 -11.17
C CYS A 701 -13.06 9.04 -9.70
N VAL A 702 -14.03 8.74 -8.82
CA VAL A 702 -13.71 8.41 -7.42
C VAL A 702 -12.88 7.13 -7.37
N LEU A 703 -13.28 6.13 -8.16
CA LEU A 703 -12.42 5.03 -8.57
C LEU A 703 -11.35 5.53 -9.55
N SER A 704 -10.28 6.14 -9.03
CA SER A 704 -9.23 6.80 -9.84
C SER A 704 -8.20 5.80 -10.39
N THR A 705 -8.61 4.96 -11.35
CA THR A 705 -7.69 4.14 -12.15
C THR A 705 -7.07 4.99 -13.25
N SER A 706 -5.93 5.61 -12.94
CA SER A 706 -5.32 6.65 -13.77
C SER A 706 -4.40 6.04 -14.85
N SER A 707 -4.89 6.05 -16.09
CA SER A 707 -4.09 5.78 -17.30
C SER A 707 -3.21 6.98 -17.69
N VAL A 708 -2.68 7.01 -18.92
CA VAL A 708 -1.96 8.19 -19.45
C VAL A 708 -2.71 8.68 -20.70
N PRO A 709 -3.65 9.64 -20.56
CA PRO A 709 -4.48 10.11 -21.68
C PRO A 709 -3.63 10.61 -22.85
N GLY A 710 -3.96 10.14 -24.07
CA GLY A 710 -3.16 10.42 -25.27
C GLY A 710 -1.88 9.57 -25.42
N VAL A 711 -1.64 8.56 -24.58
CA VAL A 711 -0.49 7.65 -24.70
C VAL A 711 -0.89 6.18 -24.52
N THR A 712 -1.66 5.84 -23.48
CA THR A 712 -2.15 4.47 -23.26
C THR A 712 -3.40 4.46 -22.38
N ASP A 713 -4.31 3.53 -22.65
CA ASP A 713 -5.47 3.25 -21.80
C ASP A 713 -5.14 2.30 -20.64
N LEU A 714 -3.98 1.62 -20.65
CA LEU A 714 -3.47 0.87 -19.49
C LEU A 714 -3.25 1.82 -18.30
N PHE A 715 -3.54 1.36 -17.09
CA PHE A 715 -3.30 2.14 -15.87
C PHE A 715 -2.24 1.49 -14.99
N ALA A 716 -1.29 2.31 -14.52
CA ALA A 716 -0.26 1.92 -13.56
C ALA A 716 -0.48 2.56 -12.18
N ARG A 717 -1.49 3.44 -12.03
CA ARG A 717 -1.82 4.15 -10.79
C ARG A 717 -3.29 3.98 -10.42
N GLY A 718 -3.55 3.75 -9.13
CA GLY A 718 -4.91 3.60 -8.62
C GLY A 718 -4.93 3.26 -7.13
N PRO A 719 -6.06 2.77 -6.60
CA PRO A 719 -6.22 2.40 -5.19
C PRO A 719 -5.18 1.38 -4.70
N ALA A 720 -4.06 1.86 -4.15
CA ALA A 720 -2.96 1.03 -3.64
C ALA A 720 -3.32 0.32 -2.32
N ALA A 721 -4.41 0.77 -1.69
CA ALA A 721 -5.24 0.05 -0.74
C ALA A 721 -6.65 0.67 -0.78
N ARG A 722 -7.62 0.06 -0.12
CA ARG A 722 -8.84 0.71 0.37
C ARG A 722 -9.03 0.34 1.84
N TYR A 723 -9.60 1.23 2.65
CA TYR A 723 -9.89 0.95 4.07
C TYR A 723 -11.12 1.71 4.55
N VAL A 724 -11.75 1.16 5.59
CA VAL A 724 -12.80 1.77 6.39
C VAL A 724 -12.54 1.43 7.85
N TRP A 725 -12.29 2.44 8.68
CA TRP A 725 -12.15 2.33 10.12
C TRP A 725 -13.49 2.66 10.78
N ASP A 726 -14.04 1.70 11.52
CA ASP A 726 -15.23 1.84 12.35
C ASP A 726 -14.83 2.07 13.81
N LEU A 727 -15.22 3.24 14.37
CA LEU A 727 -14.87 3.62 15.74
C LEU A 727 -15.83 3.04 16.79
N ALA A 728 -17.00 2.50 16.41
CA ALA A 728 -17.84 1.77 17.35
C ALA A 728 -17.24 0.38 17.65
N ARG A 729 -16.80 -0.31 16.59
CA ARG A 729 -16.28 -1.69 16.65
C ARG A 729 -15.17 -1.92 15.63
N ARG A 730 -13.94 -2.11 16.11
CA ARG A 730 -12.73 -2.26 15.29
C ARG A 730 -12.78 -3.51 14.39
N GLU A 731 -13.52 -4.55 14.79
CA GLU A 731 -13.85 -5.75 14.01
C GLU A 731 -14.83 -5.49 12.85
N ASP A 732 -15.66 -4.45 12.94
CA ASP A 732 -16.56 -4.04 11.87
C ASP A 732 -15.83 -3.15 10.82
N SER A 733 -14.55 -2.83 11.05
CA SER A 733 -13.66 -2.22 10.06
C SER A 733 -13.41 -3.14 8.86
N ARG A 734 -12.97 -2.54 7.73
CA ARG A 734 -12.78 -3.21 6.44
C ARG A 734 -11.50 -2.71 5.75
N TRP A 735 -10.85 -3.55 4.96
CA TRP A 735 -9.67 -3.17 4.16
C TRP A 735 -9.40 -4.12 2.98
N VAL A 736 -8.64 -3.68 1.99
CA VAL A 736 -8.11 -4.56 0.92
C VAL A 736 -6.88 -3.95 0.25
N VAL A 737 -5.93 -4.79 -0.19
CA VAL A 737 -4.79 -4.40 -1.06
C VAL A 737 -4.92 -5.00 -2.47
N PRO A 738 -4.24 -4.48 -3.50
CA PRO A 738 -4.35 -4.96 -4.87
C PRO A 738 -4.00 -6.43 -5.12
N PHE A 739 -3.24 -7.07 -4.23
CA PHE A 739 -2.68 -8.42 -4.43
C PHE A 739 -2.97 -9.35 -3.25
N GLY A 740 -2.19 -9.26 -2.17
CA GLY A 740 -2.35 -10.06 -0.95
C GLY A 740 -1.35 -9.63 0.12
N ALA A 741 -1.34 -10.32 1.27
CA ALA A 741 -0.41 -9.99 2.36
C ALA A 741 1.06 -10.29 1.99
N SER A 742 1.31 -11.43 1.35
CA SER A 742 2.64 -11.93 1.02
C SER A 742 3.20 -11.35 -0.27
N GLY A 743 4.49 -11.02 -0.28
CA GLY A 743 5.23 -10.71 -1.51
C GLY A 743 5.82 -11.94 -2.19
N VAL A 744 5.86 -13.09 -1.50
CA VAL A 744 6.54 -14.31 -1.97
C VAL A 744 5.76 -14.98 -3.12
N PRO A 745 6.35 -15.14 -4.32
CA PRO A 745 5.71 -15.85 -5.42
C PRO A 745 5.33 -17.30 -5.03
N GLY A 746 4.14 -17.74 -5.44
CA GLY A 746 3.61 -19.07 -5.09
C GLY A 746 3.01 -19.21 -3.69
N SER A 747 3.08 -18.16 -2.85
CA SER A 747 2.30 -18.12 -1.61
C SER A 747 0.80 -17.98 -1.93
N ALA A 748 -0.07 -18.69 -1.21
CA ALA A 748 -1.53 -18.51 -1.32
C ALA A 748 -1.93 -17.03 -1.15
N HIS A 749 -1.28 -16.35 -0.19
CA HIS A 749 -1.51 -14.94 0.13
C HIS A 749 -0.73 -13.96 -0.76
N HIS A 750 -0.26 -14.40 -1.92
CA HIS A 750 0.40 -13.53 -2.91
C HIS A 750 -0.61 -12.70 -3.71
N ARG A 751 -1.79 -13.25 -4.03
CA ARG A 751 -2.80 -12.63 -4.90
C ARG A 751 -4.27 -12.88 -4.50
N ASP A 752 -4.51 -13.49 -3.33
CA ASP A 752 -5.84 -13.84 -2.81
C ASP A 752 -6.83 -12.66 -2.70
N GLN A 753 -6.34 -11.45 -2.41
CA GLN A 753 -7.16 -10.24 -2.36
C GLN A 753 -7.38 -9.59 -3.73
N THR A 754 -6.62 -9.93 -4.78
CA THR A 754 -6.78 -9.37 -6.14
C THR A 754 -8.24 -9.43 -6.64
N PRO A 755 -8.97 -10.56 -6.51
CA PRO A 755 -10.37 -10.63 -6.94
C PRO A 755 -11.33 -9.80 -6.10
N LEU A 756 -11.05 -9.57 -4.81
CA LEU A 756 -11.82 -8.65 -3.94
C LEU A 756 -11.59 -7.21 -4.39
N TRP A 757 -10.32 -6.81 -4.48
CA TRP A 757 -9.91 -5.46 -4.86
C TRP A 757 -10.44 -5.07 -6.25
N ALA A 758 -10.40 -6.00 -7.23
CA ALA A 758 -10.88 -5.76 -8.58
C ALA A 758 -12.41 -5.52 -8.65
N ARG A 759 -13.20 -6.20 -7.81
CA ARG A 759 -14.67 -5.98 -7.71
C ARG A 759 -15.06 -4.91 -6.67
N GLY A 760 -14.10 -4.19 -6.09
CA GLY A 760 -14.34 -3.17 -5.07
C GLY A 760 -14.77 -3.68 -3.69
N ALA A 761 -14.76 -5.00 -3.48
CA ALA A 761 -15.07 -5.62 -2.20
C ALA A 761 -13.89 -5.47 -1.23
N LEU A 762 -14.18 -5.51 0.07
CA LEU A 762 -13.22 -5.36 1.16
C LEU A 762 -13.20 -6.62 2.03
N ALA A 763 -12.03 -6.98 2.56
CA ALA A 763 -11.87 -7.99 3.59
C ALA A 763 -12.19 -7.41 4.98
N PRO A 764 -12.63 -8.24 5.95
CA PRO A 764 -12.80 -7.83 7.34
C PRO A 764 -11.45 -7.56 8.04
N VAL A 765 -11.50 -6.85 9.17
CA VAL A 765 -10.35 -6.64 10.06
C VAL A 765 -10.46 -7.57 11.26
N VAL A 766 -9.62 -8.60 11.34
CA VAL A 766 -9.67 -9.57 12.45
C VAL A 766 -9.01 -8.99 13.71
N THR A 767 -9.76 -8.91 14.81
CA THR A 767 -9.29 -8.36 16.10
C THR A 767 -9.34 -9.36 17.26
N ASP A 768 -10.15 -10.42 17.17
CA ASP A 768 -10.09 -11.55 18.09
C ASP A 768 -8.84 -12.40 17.80
N TRP A 769 -8.08 -12.73 18.84
CA TRP A 769 -6.89 -13.58 18.71
C TRP A 769 -7.21 -15.07 18.59
N ASN A 770 -8.44 -15.49 18.94
CA ASN A 770 -8.90 -16.87 18.81
C ASN A 770 -9.22 -17.26 17.36
N LEU A 771 -9.34 -16.27 16.46
CA LEU A 771 -9.54 -16.43 15.02
C LEU A 771 -8.23 -16.38 14.22
N LEU A 772 -7.07 -16.45 14.89
CA LEU A 772 -5.76 -16.27 14.26
C LEU A 772 -4.87 -17.51 14.43
N HIS A 773 -4.25 -17.93 13.32
CA HIS A 773 -3.36 -19.07 13.23
C HIS A 773 -1.98 -18.71 13.79
N ARG A 774 -1.59 -19.30 14.93
CA ARG A 774 -0.26 -19.09 15.53
C ARG A 774 0.82 -19.67 14.62
N THR A 775 1.75 -18.84 14.16
CA THR A 775 2.92 -19.28 13.39
C THR A 775 4.07 -19.61 14.34
N THR A 776 4.47 -20.87 14.47
CA THR A 776 5.59 -21.27 15.34
C THR A 776 6.93 -21.15 14.61
N HIS A 777 7.80 -20.25 15.06
CA HIS A 777 9.17 -20.13 14.55
C HIS A 777 10.05 -21.28 15.09
N ARG A 778 10.10 -22.41 14.37
CA ARG A 778 11.01 -23.53 14.66
C ARG A 778 11.93 -23.80 13.46
N PRO A 779 13.25 -23.53 13.56
CA PRO A 779 14.19 -23.60 12.43
C PRO A 779 14.43 -24.96 11.75
N GLU A 780 13.77 -26.05 12.13
CA GLU A 780 14.11 -27.41 11.65
C GLU A 780 12.92 -28.21 11.07
N GLU A 781 11.67 -27.78 11.25
CA GLU A 781 10.47 -28.52 10.78
C GLU A 781 9.44 -27.58 10.14
N ASN A 782 9.66 -27.26 8.86
CA ASN A 782 8.63 -26.69 7.98
C ASN A 782 8.52 -27.58 6.72
N PRO A 783 7.82 -28.73 6.78
CA PRO A 783 7.61 -29.56 5.61
C PRO A 783 6.81 -28.78 4.57
N ALA A 784 7.20 -28.88 3.30
CA ALA A 784 6.58 -28.11 2.23
C ALA A 784 5.06 -28.36 2.19
N VAL A 785 4.28 -27.31 2.50
CA VAL A 785 2.81 -27.35 2.45
C VAL A 785 2.40 -27.47 0.99
N THR A 786 2.20 -28.69 0.52
CA THR A 786 1.66 -28.99 -0.81
C THR A 786 0.23 -28.46 -0.87
N THR A 787 0.02 -27.44 -1.69
CA THR A 787 -1.27 -26.78 -1.88
C THR A 787 -2.32 -27.73 -2.44
N ASP A 788 -3.45 -27.83 -1.74
CA ASP A 788 -4.74 -28.13 -2.36
C ASP A 788 -5.73 -27.03 -1.94
N GLU A 789 -6.45 -26.46 -2.92
CA GLU A 789 -7.34 -25.31 -2.71
C GLU A 789 -8.63 -25.71 -1.95
N SER A 790 -8.84 -27.01 -1.72
CA SER A 790 -9.94 -27.59 -0.92
C SER A 790 -9.80 -27.36 0.60
N ALA A 791 -8.62 -26.95 1.08
CA ALA A 791 -8.25 -27.08 2.49
C ALA A 791 -9.09 -26.23 3.46
N ALA A 792 -9.49 -25.01 3.10
CA ALA A 792 -10.22 -24.12 4.01
C ALA A 792 -11.72 -24.51 4.10
N PRO A 793 -12.27 -24.86 5.28
CA PRO A 793 -13.66 -25.33 5.41
C PRO A 793 -14.69 -24.38 4.80
N ALA A 794 -14.51 -23.05 4.95
CA ALA A 794 -15.41 -22.04 4.41
C ALA A 794 -15.54 -22.08 2.88
N LEU A 795 -14.50 -22.51 2.15
CA LEU A 795 -14.49 -22.59 0.69
C LEU A 795 -15.06 -23.90 0.15
N ARG A 796 -15.23 -24.93 1.00
CA ARG A 796 -15.76 -26.23 0.56
C ARG A 796 -17.23 -26.15 0.16
N THR A 797 -17.62 -27.02 -0.77
CA THR A 797 -19.02 -27.24 -1.15
C THR A 797 -19.80 -27.77 0.06
N ALA A 798 -20.90 -27.10 0.39
CA ALA A 798 -21.77 -27.53 1.48
C ALA A 798 -22.76 -28.60 1.00
N VAL A 799 -22.97 -29.65 1.81
CA VAL A 799 -24.03 -30.65 1.62
C VAL A 799 -25.38 -30.15 2.14
N HIS A 800 -25.37 -29.15 3.02
CA HIS A 800 -26.55 -28.44 3.52
C HIS A 800 -26.23 -26.98 3.79
N GLU A 801 -27.17 -26.08 3.48
CA GLU A 801 -27.06 -24.67 3.83
C GLU A 801 -28.42 -24.14 4.28
N GLN A 802 -28.48 -23.57 5.48
CA GLN A 802 -29.73 -23.11 6.09
C GLN A 802 -29.51 -21.82 6.87
N LYS A 803 -30.19 -20.75 6.43
CA LYS A 803 -30.25 -19.49 7.18
C LYS A 803 -31.25 -19.63 8.33
N ILE A 804 -30.80 -19.33 9.56
CA ILE A 804 -31.60 -19.33 10.77
C ILE A 804 -31.72 -17.89 11.28
N GLU A 805 -32.96 -17.44 11.46
CA GLU A 805 -33.28 -16.08 11.90
C GLU A 805 -32.67 -15.79 13.28
N GLY A 806 -32.04 -14.62 13.43
CA GLY A 806 -31.33 -14.22 14.64
C GLY A 806 -30.05 -15.01 14.95
N PHE A 807 -29.69 -16.03 14.15
CA PHE A 807 -28.52 -16.88 14.40
C PHE A 807 -27.44 -16.77 13.32
N GLY A 808 -27.79 -16.74 12.02
CA GLY A 808 -26.83 -16.70 10.91
C GLY A 808 -27.10 -17.78 9.86
N VAL A 809 -26.17 -17.96 8.92
CA VAL A 809 -26.18 -19.06 7.93
C VAL A 809 -25.39 -20.24 8.50
N VAL A 810 -26.04 -21.39 8.64
CA VAL A 810 -25.38 -22.66 9.01
C VAL A 810 -25.13 -23.46 7.75
N ARG A 811 -23.86 -23.83 7.51
CA ARG A 811 -23.41 -24.66 6.39
C ARG A 811 -22.84 -25.97 6.93
N LEU A 812 -23.20 -27.11 6.36
CA LEU A 812 -22.52 -28.39 6.61
C LEU A 812 -21.56 -28.67 5.45
N VAL A 813 -20.27 -28.73 5.72
CA VAL A 813 -19.25 -29.19 4.75
C VAL A 813 -18.68 -30.53 5.22
N PRO A 814 -18.28 -31.46 4.34
CA PRO A 814 -17.58 -32.67 4.74
C PRO A 814 -16.30 -32.34 5.52
N VAL A 815 -16.00 -33.17 6.53
CA VAL A 815 -14.66 -33.23 7.11
C VAL A 815 -13.68 -33.67 6.02
N ALA A 816 -12.57 -32.96 5.87
CA ALA A 816 -11.42 -33.36 5.06
C ALA A 816 -10.30 -33.77 6.04
N PRO A 817 -10.12 -35.07 6.34
CA PRO A 817 -9.38 -35.51 7.52
C PRO A 817 -7.95 -34.99 7.64
N ALA A 818 -7.23 -34.84 6.52
CA ALA A 818 -5.87 -34.33 6.48
C ALA A 818 -5.76 -32.81 6.76
N ALA A 819 -6.78 -32.03 6.36
CA ALA A 819 -6.82 -30.57 6.54
C ALA A 819 -7.46 -30.16 7.88
N ASP A 820 -8.44 -30.91 8.36
CA ASP A 820 -9.15 -30.62 9.61
C ASP A 820 -8.48 -31.23 10.86
N ALA A 821 -7.42 -32.02 10.69
CA ALA A 821 -6.78 -32.80 11.75
C ALA A 821 -6.48 -31.99 13.03
N ASP A 822 -5.91 -30.80 12.90
CA ASP A 822 -5.53 -29.93 14.03
C ASP A 822 -6.75 -29.32 14.73
N LEU A 823 -7.76 -28.88 13.97
CA LEU A 823 -9.02 -28.35 14.50
C LEU A 823 -9.80 -29.44 15.25
N LEU A 824 -9.91 -30.62 14.65
CA LEU A 824 -10.62 -31.75 15.23
C LEU A 824 -9.88 -32.28 16.45
N HIS A 825 -8.55 -32.44 16.40
CA HIS A 825 -7.73 -32.82 17.56
C HIS A 825 -7.92 -31.86 18.73
N GLY A 826 -7.87 -30.55 18.45
CA GLY A 826 -8.15 -29.50 19.44
C GLY A 826 -9.53 -29.58 20.08
N TRP A 827 -10.55 -30.10 19.37
CA TRP A 827 -11.91 -30.24 19.91
C TRP A 827 -12.19 -31.57 20.61
N VAL A 828 -11.77 -32.70 20.01
CA VAL A 828 -12.18 -34.05 20.48
C VAL A 828 -11.35 -34.56 21.66
N THR A 829 -10.21 -33.94 21.95
CA THR A 829 -9.32 -34.36 23.04
C THR A 829 -9.56 -33.66 24.38
N GLU A 830 -10.35 -32.58 24.41
CA GLU A 830 -10.65 -31.83 25.63
C GLU A 830 -11.49 -32.61 26.66
N GLU A 831 -11.41 -32.23 27.94
CA GLU A 831 -12.23 -32.83 29.00
C GLU A 831 -13.74 -32.66 28.75
N ARG A 832 -14.16 -31.54 28.13
CA ARG A 832 -15.57 -31.34 27.73
C ARG A 832 -16.03 -32.36 26.69
N ALA A 833 -15.11 -32.89 25.89
CA ALA A 833 -15.33 -33.88 24.84
C ALA A 833 -15.07 -35.32 25.31
N ARG A 834 -14.85 -35.58 26.62
CA ARG A 834 -14.56 -36.92 27.16
C ARG A 834 -15.57 -38.02 26.78
N PHE A 835 -16.83 -37.66 26.51
CA PHE A 835 -17.88 -38.59 26.05
C PHE A 835 -17.80 -38.95 24.55
N TRP A 836 -16.87 -38.34 23.82
CA TRP A 836 -16.48 -38.64 22.44
C TRP A 836 -15.35 -39.71 22.39
N GLY A 837 -14.83 -40.13 23.55
CA GLY A 837 -13.83 -41.21 23.69
C GLY A 837 -12.39 -40.84 23.30
N MET A 838 -12.15 -39.71 22.66
CA MET A 838 -10.86 -39.41 22.01
C MET A 838 -9.79 -38.74 22.89
N GLY A 839 -10.05 -38.45 24.17
CA GLY A 839 -9.21 -37.66 25.10
C GLY A 839 -7.74 -38.07 25.31
N GLY A 840 -7.26 -39.17 24.74
CA GLY A 840 -5.85 -39.60 24.78
C GLY A 840 -5.16 -39.76 23.41
N HIS A 841 -5.79 -39.34 22.31
CA HIS A 841 -5.28 -39.55 20.95
C HIS A 841 -4.30 -38.46 20.50
N THR A 842 -3.33 -38.81 19.67
CA THR A 842 -2.49 -37.84 18.96
C THR A 842 -3.22 -37.25 17.76
N ARG A 843 -2.69 -36.15 17.20
CA ARG A 843 -3.17 -35.53 15.95
C ARG A 843 -3.31 -36.54 14.81
N GLU A 844 -2.29 -37.36 14.60
CA GLU A 844 -2.26 -38.37 13.54
C GLU A 844 -3.30 -39.48 13.76
N GLN A 845 -3.53 -39.87 15.01
CA GLN A 845 -4.59 -40.83 15.35
C GLN A 845 -5.99 -40.25 15.15
N VAL A 846 -6.19 -38.94 15.42
CA VAL A 846 -7.45 -38.25 15.10
C VAL A 846 -7.67 -38.22 13.60
N ARG A 847 -6.65 -37.83 12.81
CA ARG A 847 -6.68 -37.89 11.34
C ARG A 847 -7.06 -39.29 10.84
N GLU A 848 -6.38 -40.34 11.31
CA GLU A 848 -6.62 -41.73 10.91
C GLU A 848 -8.04 -42.22 11.23
N ILE A 849 -8.63 -41.76 12.34
CA ILE A 849 -10.03 -42.06 12.68
C ILE A 849 -11.00 -41.37 11.72
N TYR A 850 -10.75 -40.12 11.32
CA TYR A 850 -11.60 -39.43 10.35
C TYR A 850 -11.39 -39.92 8.90
N GLU A 851 -10.19 -40.37 8.52
CA GLU A 851 -9.94 -41.09 7.25
C GLU A 851 -10.67 -42.44 7.22
N PHE A 852 -10.71 -43.16 8.34
CA PHE A 852 -11.53 -44.37 8.45
C PHE A 852 -13.03 -44.06 8.31
N VAL A 853 -13.54 -43.01 8.99
CA VAL A 853 -14.95 -42.60 8.85
C VAL A 853 -15.28 -42.16 7.42
N GLU A 854 -14.41 -41.40 6.75
CA GLU A 854 -14.56 -41.02 5.34
C GLU A 854 -14.64 -42.24 4.40
N SER A 855 -13.96 -43.34 4.73
CA SER A 855 -14.01 -44.59 3.96
C SER A 855 -15.31 -45.41 4.13
N LEU A 856 -16.17 -45.08 5.10
CA LEU A 856 -17.39 -45.83 5.39
C LEU A 856 -18.59 -45.29 4.59
N PRO A 857 -19.33 -46.15 3.86
CA PRO A 857 -20.56 -45.72 3.18
C PRO A 857 -21.72 -45.47 4.14
N THR A 858 -21.60 -45.86 5.41
CA THR A 858 -22.67 -45.81 6.42
C THR A 858 -22.42 -44.82 7.55
N HIS A 859 -21.29 -44.10 7.55
CA HIS A 859 -20.90 -43.12 8.58
C HIS A 859 -20.30 -41.90 7.89
N HIS A 860 -20.76 -40.70 8.24
CA HIS A 860 -20.27 -39.46 7.64
C HIS A 860 -19.99 -38.40 8.71
N ALA A 861 -18.95 -37.60 8.50
CA ALA A 861 -18.54 -36.52 9.39
C ALA A 861 -18.54 -35.17 8.65
N TYR A 862 -19.10 -34.15 9.31
CA TYR A 862 -19.28 -32.82 8.76
C TYR A 862 -18.80 -31.75 9.75
N LEU A 863 -18.10 -30.74 9.25
CA LEU A 863 -17.94 -29.48 9.96
C LEU A 863 -19.19 -28.61 9.72
N ALA A 864 -19.85 -28.24 10.80
CA ALA A 864 -20.88 -27.22 10.79
C ALA A 864 -20.22 -25.83 10.92
N LEU A 865 -20.40 -24.99 9.92
CA LEU A 865 -19.90 -23.61 9.88
C LEU A 865 -21.06 -22.65 10.14
N ARG A 866 -20.85 -21.64 10.98
CA ARG A 866 -21.77 -20.51 11.19
C ARG A 866 -21.15 -19.27 10.55
N ASP A 867 -21.80 -18.73 9.53
CA ASP A 867 -21.35 -17.55 8.77
C ASP A 867 -19.89 -17.67 8.27
N GLY A 868 -19.44 -18.90 7.99
CA GLY A 868 -18.08 -19.26 7.56
C GLY A 868 -17.21 -19.90 8.66
N VAL A 869 -17.47 -19.62 9.94
CA VAL A 869 -16.62 -20.03 11.07
C VAL A 869 -17.02 -21.40 11.62
N PRO A 870 -16.09 -22.35 11.86
CA PRO A 870 -16.40 -23.65 12.47
C PRO A 870 -17.10 -23.53 13.84
N ALA A 871 -18.26 -24.15 13.96
CA ALA A 871 -19.20 -24.01 15.08
C ALA A 871 -19.56 -25.35 15.76
N ALA A 872 -19.50 -26.46 15.03
CA ALA A 872 -19.62 -27.81 15.59
C ALA A 872 -19.04 -28.87 14.64
N LEU A 873 -18.71 -30.03 15.21
CA LEU A 873 -18.50 -31.29 14.52
C LEU A 873 -19.80 -32.11 14.63
N PHE A 874 -20.35 -32.50 13.48
CA PHE A 874 -21.61 -33.24 13.37
C PHE A 874 -21.38 -34.54 12.60
N GLN A 875 -21.95 -35.65 13.07
CA GLN A 875 -21.84 -36.96 12.41
C GLN A 875 -23.21 -37.60 12.24
N THR A 876 -23.39 -38.33 11.14
CA THR A 876 -24.55 -39.18 10.84
C THR A 876 -24.08 -40.62 10.64
N TYR A 877 -24.88 -41.60 11.06
CA TYR A 877 -24.57 -43.02 10.83
C TYR A 877 -25.83 -43.89 10.68
N GLU A 878 -25.73 -45.01 9.95
CA GLU A 878 -26.77 -46.04 9.92
C GLU A 878 -26.70 -46.89 11.20
N PRO A 879 -27.75 -46.98 12.04
CA PRO A 879 -27.66 -47.69 13.32
C PRO A 879 -27.43 -49.21 13.20
N ASP A 880 -27.83 -49.84 12.10
CA ASP A 880 -27.51 -51.25 11.80
C ASP A 880 -26.01 -51.49 11.54
N ALA A 881 -25.21 -50.42 11.36
CA ALA A 881 -23.77 -50.45 11.13
C ALA A 881 -22.92 -49.91 12.30
N ASP A 882 -23.54 -49.41 13.39
CA ASP A 882 -22.87 -48.97 14.63
C ASP A 882 -23.21 -49.94 15.78
N PRO A 883 -22.33 -50.13 16.79
CA PRO A 883 -22.63 -50.97 17.97
C PRO A 883 -23.90 -50.60 18.76
N VAL A 884 -24.50 -49.42 18.56
CA VAL A 884 -25.83 -49.08 19.11
C VAL A 884 -26.94 -49.95 18.52
N GLY A 885 -26.81 -50.46 17.29
CA GLY A 885 -27.79 -51.36 16.67
C GLY A 885 -27.95 -52.69 17.39
N GLU A 886 -26.88 -53.19 18.03
CA GLU A 886 -26.97 -54.37 18.90
C GLU A 886 -27.78 -54.10 20.19
N CYS A 887 -28.03 -52.83 20.53
CA CYS A 887 -28.64 -52.41 21.79
C CYS A 887 -30.15 -52.11 21.71
N TYR A 888 -30.76 -52.05 20.51
CA TYR A 888 -32.20 -51.84 20.36
C TYR A 888 -32.76 -52.39 19.02
N ASP A 889 -34.09 -52.45 18.91
CA ASP A 889 -34.81 -52.81 17.67
C ASP A 889 -34.72 -51.67 16.64
N VAL A 890 -33.68 -51.72 15.79
CA VAL A 890 -33.47 -50.81 14.65
C VAL A 890 -34.61 -50.98 13.64
N ARG A 891 -35.07 -49.86 13.08
CA ARG A 891 -36.16 -49.83 12.09
C ARG A 891 -35.69 -49.26 10.76
N PRO A 892 -36.27 -49.70 9.63
CA PRO A 892 -36.05 -49.07 8.34
C PRO A 892 -36.33 -47.56 8.40
N GLY A 893 -35.36 -46.74 8.01
CA GLY A 893 -35.43 -45.28 8.11
C GLY A 893 -34.99 -44.70 9.47
N ASP A 894 -34.40 -45.51 10.35
CA ASP A 894 -33.61 -45.00 11.48
C ASP A 894 -32.27 -44.42 11.01
N VAL A 895 -31.87 -43.28 11.56
CA VAL A 895 -30.56 -42.66 11.34
C VAL A 895 -30.00 -42.12 12.65
N GLY A 896 -28.78 -42.51 12.99
CA GLY A 896 -28.08 -42.07 14.18
C GLY A 896 -27.36 -40.74 13.96
N ILE A 897 -27.26 -39.90 15.00
CA ILE A 897 -26.44 -38.69 14.98
C ILE A 897 -25.58 -38.52 16.24
N HIS A 898 -24.37 -37.99 16.05
CA HIS A 898 -23.51 -37.47 17.13
C HIS A 898 -23.19 -35.99 16.87
N LEU A 899 -22.99 -35.22 17.95
CA LEU A 899 -22.75 -33.78 17.89
C LEU A 899 -21.81 -33.29 18.99
N LEU A 900 -20.71 -32.67 18.58
CA LEU A 900 -19.77 -31.94 19.44
C LEU A 900 -19.76 -30.46 19.03
N ILE A 901 -20.29 -29.58 19.87
CA ILE A 901 -20.19 -28.12 19.66
C ILE A 901 -18.72 -27.69 19.81
N ALA A 902 -18.31 -26.61 19.13
CA ALA A 902 -17.01 -25.97 19.34
C ALA A 902 -16.81 -25.48 20.81
N PRO A 903 -15.59 -25.12 21.23
CA PRO A 903 -15.34 -24.43 22.50
C PRO A 903 -16.17 -23.15 22.62
N ALA A 904 -16.42 -22.70 23.86
CA ALA A 904 -17.16 -21.48 24.13
C ALA A 904 -16.36 -20.59 25.10
N GLU A 905 -15.61 -19.64 24.54
CA GLU A 905 -14.75 -18.71 25.28
C GLU A 905 -15.10 -17.25 24.93
N GLY A 906 -15.01 -16.35 25.92
CA GLY A 906 -15.37 -14.92 25.79
C GLY A 906 -16.73 -14.52 26.39
N GLU A 907 -16.89 -13.24 26.72
CA GLU A 907 -18.14 -12.68 27.24
C GLU A 907 -19.19 -12.48 26.13
N GLY A 908 -19.87 -13.56 25.73
CA GLY A 908 -20.80 -13.50 24.60
C GLY A 908 -21.77 -14.69 24.48
N ALA A 909 -22.28 -15.22 25.59
CA ALA A 909 -23.11 -16.44 25.60
C ALA A 909 -24.46 -16.29 24.83
N VAL A 910 -24.46 -16.63 23.54
CA VAL A 910 -25.64 -16.60 22.68
C VAL A 910 -26.71 -17.58 23.18
N LYS A 911 -27.83 -17.04 23.68
CA LYS A 911 -28.96 -17.83 24.16
C LYS A 911 -29.58 -18.63 23.02
N GLY A 912 -29.61 -19.96 23.15
CA GLY A 912 -30.20 -20.87 22.16
C GLY A 912 -29.22 -21.41 21.11
N TYR A 913 -27.92 -21.12 21.21
CA TYR A 913 -26.90 -21.52 20.22
C TYR A 913 -26.95 -23.00 19.79
N THR A 914 -26.99 -23.94 20.75
CA THR A 914 -27.08 -25.38 20.43
C THR A 914 -28.42 -25.76 19.81
N ASP A 915 -29.49 -25.08 20.21
CA ASP A 915 -30.85 -25.40 19.79
C ASP A 915 -31.06 -24.91 18.33
N ALA A 916 -30.42 -23.79 17.95
CA ALA A 916 -30.33 -23.32 16.56
C ALA A 916 -29.49 -24.25 15.66
N LEU A 917 -28.31 -24.68 16.11
CA LEU A 917 -27.50 -25.65 15.36
C LEU A 917 -28.25 -26.98 15.15
N LEU A 918 -28.93 -27.49 16.19
CA LEU A 918 -29.77 -28.69 16.06
C LEU A 918 -30.93 -28.51 15.06
N THR A 919 -31.51 -27.31 14.94
CA THR A 919 -32.50 -27.02 13.88
C THR A 919 -31.92 -27.20 12.48
N ALA A 920 -30.67 -26.77 12.23
CA ALA A 920 -30.00 -27.00 10.95
C ALA A 920 -29.73 -28.49 10.68
N PHE A 921 -29.27 -29.23 11.70
CA PHE A 921 -28.92 -30.64 11.55
C PHE A 921 -30.16 -31.55 11.38
N ILE A 922 -31.23 -31.26 12.11
CA ILE A 922 -32.52 -31.96 11.94
C ILE A 922 -33.13 -31.63 10.56
N GLY A 923 -32.99 -30.39 10.10
CA GLY A 923 -33.39 -29.97 8.75
C GLY A 923 -32.61 -30.67 7.63
N PHE A 924 -31.30 -30.86 7.80
CA PHE A 924 -30.47 -31.66 6.90
C PHE A 924 -30.90 -33.14 6.88
N VAL A 925 -30.99 -33.77 8.06
CA VAL A 925 -31.23 -35.21 8.16
C VAL A 925 -32.63 -35.59 7.64
N PHE A 926 -33.67 -34.82 7.95
CA PHE A 926 -35.00 -35.00 7.35
C PHE A 926 -35.15 -34.39 5.94
N GLY A 927 -34.07 -33.86 5.35
CA GLY A 927 -34.01 -33.54 3.93
C GLY A 927 -34.15 -34.79 3.05
N ASP A 928 -33.68 -35.96 3.52
CA ASP A 928 -33.90 -37.24 2.86
C ASP A 928 -35.25 -37.86 3.29
N PRO A 929 -36.18 -38.14 2.34
CA PRO A 929 -37.46 -38.80 2.65
C PRO A 929 -37.33 -40.25 3.17
N ALA A 930 -36.18 -40.91 2.99
CA ALA A 930 -35.90 -42.23 3.57
C ALA A 930 -35.68 -42.18 5.09
N HIS A 931 -35.25 -41.03 5.63
CA HIS A 931 -35.12 -40.84 7.08
C HIS A 931 -36.48 -40.59 7.73
N LEU A 932 -36.88 -41.51 8.60
CA LEU A 932 -38.16 -41.52 9.31
C LEU A 932 -37.99 -41.28 10.82
N ARG A 933 -36.83 -41.64 11.40
CA ARG A 933 -36.55 -41.48 12.84
C ARG A 933 -35.06 -41.21 13.10
N VAL A 934 -34.77 -40.09 13.75
CA VAL A 934 -33.43 -39.77 14.26
C VAL A 934 -33.21 -40.44 15.62
N VAL A 935 -32.03 -40.99 15.82
CA VAL A 935 -31.61 -41.74 17.02
C VAL A 935 -30.42 -41.04 17.66
N VAL A 936 -30.45 -40.84 18.98
CA VAL A 936 -29.33 -40.31 19.76
C VAL A 936 -29.09 -41.09 21.04
N GLU A 937 -27.85 -41.08 21.50
CA GLU A 937 -27.37 -41.84 22.68
C GLU A 937 -26.49 -41.01 23.63
N PRO A 938 -27.03 -39.93 24.23
CA PRO A 938 -26.36 -39.20 25.31
C PRO A 938 -26.07 -40.10 26.52
N ASP A 939 -25.00 -39.81 27.27
CA ASP A 939 -24.72 -40.44 28.56
C ASP A 939 -25.90 -40.24 29.52
N ALA A 940 -26.36 -41.33 30.16
CA ALA A 940 -27.56 -41.33 31.01
C ALA A 940 -27.43 -40.41 32.25
N ARG A 941 -26.20 -40.02 32.62
CA ARG A 941 -25.91 -39.10 33.74
C ARG A 941 -25.90 -37.64 33.30
N ASN A 942 -26.00 -37.35 31.99
CA ASN A 942 -25.98 -36.00 31.44
C ASN A 942 -27.39 -35.40 31.39
N GLU A 943 -27.95 -35.09 32.56
CA GLU A 943 -29.28 -34.49 32.73
C GLU A 943 -29.53 -33.27 31.82
N LYS A 944 -28.50 -32.44 31.60
CA LYS A 944 -28.57 -31.26 30.73
C LYS A 944 -28.75 -31.62 29.26
N ALA A 945 -28.12 -32.69 28.78
CA ALA A 945 -28.33 -33.19 27.42
C ALA A 945 -29.73 -33.81 27.28
N LEU A 946 -30.15 -34.66 28.23
CA LEU A 946 -31.47 -35.29 28.22
C LEU A 946 -32.61 -34.25 28.22
N ALA A 947 -32.51 -33.23 29.08
CA ALA A 947 -33.47 -32.13 29.15
C ALA A 947 -33.45 -31.21 27.91
N ARG A 948 -32.38 -31.21 27.10
CA ARG A 948 -32.37 -30.55 25.79
C ARG A 948 -33.07 -31.42 24.74
N MET A 949 -32.77 -32.71 24.67
CA MET A 949 -33.37 -33.62 23.69
C MET A 949 -34.91 -33.66 23.83
N VAL A 950 -35.42 -33.80 25.04
CA VAL A 950 -36.88 -33.75 25.32
C VAL A 950 -37.51 -32.41 24.90
N ARG A 951 -36.80 -31.28 25.07
CA ARG A 951 -37.29 -29.95 24.63
C ARG A 951 -37.40 -29.82 23.12
N ILE A 952 -36.56 -30.54 22.38
CA ILE A 952 -36.50 -30.55 20.90
C ILE A 952 -37.44 -31.62 20.30
N GLY A 953 -38.17 -32.37 21.15
CA GLY A 953 -39.20 -33.33 20.73
C GLY A 953 -38.74 -34.79 20.70
N PHE A 954 -37.54 -35.11 21.20
CA PHE A 954 -37.11 -36.51 21.32
C PHE A 954 -37.82 -37.23 22.47
N GLU A 955 -38.39 -38.40 22.19
CA GLU A 955 -38.89 -39.33 23.21
C GLU A 955 -37.74 -40.16 23.79
N LEU A 956 -37.64 -40.26 25.12
CA LEU A 956 -36.58 -41.03 25.78
C LEU A 956 -36.88 -42.54 25.73
N GLY A 957 -36.06 -43.28 24.98
CA GLY A 957 -36.04 -44.74 24.90
C GLY A 957 -35.46 -45.42 26.14
N PRO A 958 -34.99 -46.68 26.04
CA PRO A 958 -34.37 -47.40 27.16
C PRO A 958 -32.94 -46.93 27.47
N GLU A 959 -32.37 -47.44 28.56
CA GLU A 959 -30.94 -47.32 28.88
C GLU A 959 -30.17 -48.51 28.32
N ILE A 960 -28.98 -48.23 27.78
CA ILE A 960 -28.09 -49.18 27.13
C ILE A 960 -26.68 -49.05 27.73
N VAL A 961 -25.90 -50.12 27.68
CA VAL A 961 -24.53 -50.16 28.23
C VAL A 961 -23.54 -50.36 27.08
N LYS A 962 -22.83 -49.29 26.71
CA LYS A 962 -21.70 -49.32 25.77
C LYS A 962 -20.38 -49.40 26.55
N PRO A 963 -19.26 -49.86 25.95
CA PRO A 963 -17.97 -49.98 26.64
C PRO A 963 -17.47 -48.69 27.32
N GLU A 964 -17.81 -47.54 26.76
CA GLU A 964 -17.38 -46.21 27.18
C GLU A 964 -18.39 -45.46 28.08
N LYS A 965 -19.68 -45.81 28.02
CA LYS A 965 -20.77 -45.10 28.73
C LYS A 965 -22.00 -45.96 28.96
N THR A 966 -22.73 -45.70 30.04
CA THR A 966 -24.17 -46.00 30.09
C THR A 966 -24.90 -44.87 29.38
N ALA A 967 -25.56 -45.18 28.27
CA ALA A 967 -26.30 -44.20 27.47
C ALA A 967 -27.80 -44.35 27.64
N ARG A 968 -28.53 -43.26 27.43
CA ARG A 968 -29.98 -43.23 27.32
C ARG A 968 -30.33 -42.99 25.86
N LEU A 969 -31.01 -43.95 25.22
CA LEU A 969 -31.51 -43.74 23.86
C LEU A 969 -32.59 -42.65 23.86
N ALA A 970 -32.64 -41.85 22.80
CA ALA A 970 -33.77 -40.97 22.53
C ALA A 970 -34.06 -40.93 21.02
N PHE A 971 -35.34 -40.75 20.68
CA PHE A 971 -35.86 -40.89 19.33
C PHE A 971 -36.70 -39.66 18.92
N LEU A 972 -36.42 -39.09 17.75
CA LEU A 972 -37.24 -38.03 17.14
C LEU A 972 -37.77 -38.55 15.81
N THR A 973 -39.10 -38.58 15.61
CA THR A 973 -39.70 -39.04 14.35
C THR A 973 -40.01 -37.86 13.41
N ARG A 974 -39.95 -38.10 12.09
CA ARG A 974 -40.38 -37.15 11.05
C ARG A 974 -41.78 -36.60 11.34
N ALA A 975 -42.70 -37.49 11.71
CA ALA A 975 -44.09 -37.17 12.03
C ALA A 975 -44.26 -36.27 13.28
N ALA A 976 -43.34 -36.31 14.25
CA ALA A 976 -43.37 -35.44 15.42
C ALA A 976 -43.03 -33.96 15.13
N LEU A 977 -42.56 -33.67 13.91
CA LEU A 977 -42.25 -32.32 13.42
C LEU A 977 -43.28 -31.80 12.41
N GLU A 978 -44.41 -32.50 12.23
CA GLU A 978 -45.42 -32.23 11.19
C GLU A 978 -44.87 -32.24 9.73
N LEU A 979 -43.68 -32.82 9.53
CA LEU A 979 -43.09 -33.05 8.21
C LEU A 979 -43.74 -34.27 7.53
N ALA A 980 -44.09 -34.11 6.26
CA ALA A 980 -44.68 -35.14 5.41
C ALA A 980 -43.66 -36.19 4.92
#